data_AF-A0A9D9CQD1-F1
#
_entry.id   AF-A0A9D9CQD1-F1
#
_cell.length_a   1.000
_cell.length_b   1.000
_cell.length_c   1.000
_cell.angle_alpha   90.00
_cell.angle_beta   90.00
_cell.angle_gamma   90.00
#
_symmetry.space_group_name_H-M   'P 1'
#
loop_
_entity.id
_entity.type
_entity.pdbx_description
1 polymer ?
#
loop_
_entity_poly.entity_id
_entity_poly.type
_entity_poly.pdbx_seq_one_letter_code
_entity_poly.pdbx_strand_id
1 'polypeptide(L)'
;MMKKIFFVLFMAMSSIAGIAANTADNKVVDGKVEAILKTLTLREKIAQIIIVAYNSQNSPAVKFTQDSLVEFEHIGGLIVMDDDLTLSMARANELQAKSRIPLIVTIDGEWGVSMRYNEYPEYPYQMQLGALSSDEMIYQMGRYIGEEAKDLNIYVNFAPTVDVNNNPDNPVINTRSFGADKEKVARFGAAYMKGMEDAGIYTSAKHFPGHGDTNVDSHHGLPVLTFNRERMEDLELFPFRELIAQNVSMVMVGHLSVPALDSTGTPASISKPIVTGLLREQMGYDGIIITDALGMKGVSELMEPKEVTLAAYKAGADILLMPGDVHGSISIIEDYIRSGEGSEEELDDKVRKMLGLKVQSGMFEQGYSPIVDTTSLDANARNVEHIALIEQMCKGSMTVVRNVDGTLPLKGLDRKIAYLGYKANRNARAFGEMVRRYAPVDTFYLESGASVDELAAMRRRLADYDEVILGVHAVNHRPHKNFGIDTLCAEYISKWSQEQGLIAVYFGSPYALNRLPWHTNFKAFVVAYDNTEINNRAAAQLIFGGIPAKGVLPVATDLYERGYSERWNDAVRVEFVDYSPEQQFRMRGGKVYGNAIETADGAVLRYDALFRVEGELLSKSKMRRIAKLLGMGDSRFEKGYFTTTLDDMAKLVWTLMNNGVYGGERCIREGDCEALRAKMIATYTMRDRWVRYIFSTNVGEMVVLMNLDQKDAEFVITK
;
A
#
# COMPACT_ATOMS: atom_id res chain seq x y z
N MET A 1 -5.95 14.33 -45.25
CA MET A 1 -5.70 12.88 -45.44
C MET A 1 -4.23 12.51 -45.18
N MET A 2 -3.25 13.27 -45.68
CA MET A 2 -1.81 12.99 -45.48
C MET A 2 -1.32 13.01 -44.01
N LYS A 3 -1.88 13.85 -43.12
CA LYS A 3 -1.50 13.86 -41.68
C LYS A 3 -1.95 12.61 -40.90
N LYS A 4 -3.05 11.95 -41.32
CA LYS A 4 -3.50 10.68 -40.70
C LYS A 4 -2.66 9.49 -41.19
N ILE A 5 -2.19 9.52 -42.43
CA ILE A 5 -1.30 8.50 -43.00
C ILE A 5 0.08 8.55 -42.31
N PHE A 6 0.62 9.74 -42.03
CA PHE A 6 1.89 9.89 -41.31
C PHE A 6 1.84 9.38 -39.86
N PHE A 7 0.72 9.60 -39.15
CA PHE A 7 0.54 9.15 -37.77
C PHE A 7 0.40 7.61 -37.67
N VAL A 8 -0.26 6.99 -38.65
CA VAL A 8 -0.39 5.52 -38.74
C VAL A 8 0.94 4.87 -39.17
N LEU A 9 1.69 5.49 -40.08
CA LEU A 9 3.05 5.03 -40.45
C LEU A 9 4.06 5.21 -39.31
N PHE A 10 3.93 6.25 -38.49
CA PHE A 10 4.80 6.46 -37.32
C PHE A 10 4.51 5.42 -36.23
N MET A 11 3.23 5.13 -35.92
CA MET A 11 2.86 4.04 -35.00
C MET A 11 3.26 2.65 -35.49
N ALA A 12 3.15 2.39 -36.81
CA ALA A 12 3.59 1.13 -37.39
C ALA A 12 5.12 0.97 -37.39
N MET A 13 5.88 2.07 -37.55
CA MET A 13 7.34 2.02 -37.46
C MET A 13 7.85 1.93 -36.02
N SER A 14 7.19 2.54 -35.04
CA SER A 14 7.54 2.36 -33.61
C SER A 14 7.14 0.98 -33.07
N SER A 15 6.07 0.35 -33.57
CA SER A 15 5.74 -1.04 -33.23
C SER A 15 6.71 -2.05 -33.87
N ILE A 16 7.14 -1.84 -35.11
CA ILE A 16 8.16 -2.71 -35.76
C ILE A 16 9.53 -2.55 -35.08
N ALA A 17 9.92 -1.34 -34.69
CA ALA A 17 11.17 -1.10 -33.95
C ALA A 17 11.13 -1.70 -32.53
N GLY A 18 9.98 -1.61 -31.83
CA GLY A 18 9.77 -2.25 -30.53
C GLY A 18 9.78 -3.78 -30.60
N ILE A 19 9.19 -4.37 -31.64
CA ILE A 19 9.21 -5.83 -31.87
C ILE A 19 10.64 -6.29 -32.22
N ALA A 20 11.37 -5.57 -33.07
CA ALA A 20 12.75 -5.91 -33.43
C ALA A 20 13.70 -5.82 -32.22
N ALA A 21 13.57 -4.78 -31.38
CA ALA A 21 14.32 -4.65 -30.14
C ALA A 21 14.00 -5.77 -29.13
N ASN A 22 12.72 -6.06 -28.89
CA ASN A 22 12.30 -7.19 -28.04
C ASN A 22 12.81 -8.54 -28.56
N THR A 23 12.84 -8.77 -29.88
CA THR A 23 13.36 -10.03 -30.43
C THR A 23 14.88 -10.16 -30.34
N ALA A 24 15.62 -9.06 -30.34
CA ALA A 24 17.07 -9.05 -30.17
C ALA A 24 17.44 -9.24 -28.69
N ASP A 25 16.75 -8.54 -27.78
CA ASP A 25 16.93 -8.66 -26.34
C ASP A 25 16.55 -10.07 -25.84
N ASN A 26 15.44 -10.64 -26.33
CA ASN A 26 15.06 -12.02 -26.00
C ASN A 26 16.12 -13.03 -26.48
N LYS A 27 16.69 -12.87 -27.68
CA LYS A 27 17.77 -13.76 -28.17
C LYS A 27 19.04 -13.68 -27.32
N VAL A 28 19.36 -12.51 -26.77
CA VAL A 28 20.53 -12.34 -25.89
C VAL A 28 20.27 -12.98 -24.52
N VAL A 29 19.06 -12.80 -23.98
CA VAL A 29 18.61 -13.47 -22.75
C VAL A 29 18.66 -14.99 -22.93
N ASP A 30 18.05 -15.52 -23.98
CA ASP A 30 18.02 -16.95 -24.30
C ASP A 30 19.44 -17.52 -24.43
N GLY A 31 20.33 -16.81 -25.13
CA GLY A 31 21.73 -17.23 -25.29
C GLY A 31 22.49 -17.31 -23.96
N LYS A 32 22.27 -16.36 -23.04
CA LYS A 32 22.87 -16.38 -21.69
C LYS A 32 22.29 -17.50 -20.82
N VAL A 33 20.97 -17.68 -20.85
CA VAL A 33 20.27 -18.75 -20.12
C VAL A 33 20.82 -20.12 -20.54
N GLU A 34 20.91 -20.39 -21.84
CA GLU A 34 21.44 -21.65 -22.37
C GLU A 34 22.92 -21.85 -22.02
N ALA A 35 23.72 -20.78 -22.01
CA ALA A 35 25.11 -20.87 -21.61
C ALA A 35 25.24 -21.28 -20.13
N ILE A 36 24.42 -20.71 -19.24
CA ILE A 36 24.43 -21.05 -17.81
C ILE A 36 23.90 -22.47 -17.60
N LEU A 37 22.77 -22.82 -18.21
CA LEU A 37 22.13 -24.13 -18.10
C LEU A 37 23.09 -25.29 -18.39
N LYS A 38 23.92 -25.15 -19.45
CA LYS A 38 24.93 -26.15 -19.83
C LYS A 38 26.06 -26.33 -18.82
N THR A 39 26.23 -25.41 -17.88
CA THR A 39 27.22 -25.54 -16.79
C THR A 39 26.67 -26.24 -15.55
N LEU A 40 25.35 -26.48 -15.49
CA LEU A 40 24.70 -27.09 -14.34
C LEU A 40 24.70 -28.61 -14.47
N THR A 41 25.09 -29.30 -13.41
CA THR A 41 24.81 -30.72 -13.23
C THR A 41 23.31 -30.97 -13.04
N LEU A 42 22.85 -32.21 -13.22
CA LEU A 42 21.46 -32.58 -12.94
C LEU A 42 21.00 -32.15 -11.54
N ARG A 43 21.85 -32.37 -10.54
CA ARG A 43 21.55 -32.01 -9.14
C ARG A 43 21.40 -30.49 -8.97
N GLU A 44 22.30 -29.71 -9.57
CA GLU A 44 22.22 -28.25 -9.54
C GLU A 44 21.00 -27.72 -10.29
N LYS A 45 20.62 -28.33 -11.42
CA LYS A 45 19.38 -28.00 -12.13
C LYS A 45 18.15 -28.17 -11.23
N ILE A 46 18.07 -29.29 -10.49
CA ILE A 46 16.99 -29.53 -9.51
C ILE A 46 17.04 -28.51 -8.38
N ALA A 47 18.23 -28.21 -7.83
CA ALA A 47 18.36 -27.23 -6.77
C ALA A 47 17.97 -25.81 -7.21
N GLN A 48 18.23 -25.44 -8.48
CA GLN A 48 17.88 -24.13 -9.02
C GLN A 48 16.37 -23.85 -9.03
N ILE A 49 15.50 -24.86 -9.03
CA ILE A 49 14.04 -24.64 -8.98
C ILE A 49 13.48 -24.57 -7.55
N ILE A 50 14.35 -24.53 -6.52
CA ILE A 50 13.95 -24.46 -5.11
C ILE A 50 14.19 -23.07 -4.54
N ILE A 51 13.18 -22.54 -3.85
CA ILE A 51 13.29 -21.31 -3.04
C ILE A 51 13.13 -21.67 -1.56
N VAL A 52 14.04 -21.20 -0.72
CA VAL A 52 14.02 -21.48 0.74
C VAL A 52 13.84 -20.22 1.55
N ALA A 53 13.19 -20.32 2.70
CA ALA A 53 13.07 -19.19 3.61
C ALA A 53 14.41 -18.81 4.24
N TYR A 54 14.63 -17.51 4.44
CA TYR A 54 15.70 -17.01 5.27
C TYR A 54 15.22 -16.00 6.31
N ASN A 55 15.94 -15.98 7.44
CA ASN A 55 15.68 -15.09 8.56
C ASN A 55 16.99 -14.90 9.35
N SER A 56 17.34 -13.67 9.66
CA SER A 56 18.56 -13.28 10.37
C SER A 56 18.54 -13.68 11.85
N GLN A 57 17.37 -13.92 12.43
CA GLN A 57 17.18 -14.30 13.83
C GLN A 57 17.15 -15.83 14.04
N ASN A 58 17.32 -16.60 12.97
CA ASN A 58 17.41 -18.05 13.04
C ASN A 58 18.57 -18.53 13.93
N SER A 59 18.39 -19.70 14.55
CA SER A 59 19.44 -20.33 15.35
C SER A 59 20.69 -20.62 14.51
N PRO A 60 21.89 -20.72 15.11
CA PRO A 60 23.12 -21.04 14.39
C PRO A 60 23.02 -22.32 13.56
N ALA A 61 22.29 -23.33 14.03
CA ALA A 61 22.08 -24.58 13.30
C ALA A 61 21.24 -24.39 12.02
N VAL A 62 20.18 -23.58 12.09
CA VAL A 62 19.36 -23.26 10.92
C VAL A 62 20.16 -22.43 9.92
N LYS A 63 20.95 -21.45 10.39
CA LYS A 63 21.84 -20.67 9.52
C LYS A 63 22.90 -21.52 8.83
N PHE A 64 23.52 -22.45 9.56
CA PHE A 64 24.48 -23.40 8.99
C PHE A 64 23.84 -24.28 7.90
N THR A 65 22.61 -24.73 8.13
CA THR A 65 21.84 -25.51 7.14
C THR A 65 21.58 -24.68 5.89
N GLN A 66 21.14 -23.43 6.04
CA GLN A 66 20.93 -22.51 4.92
C GLN A 66 22.21 -22.22 4.15
N ASP A 67 23.31 -21.96 4.86
CA ASP A 67 24.63 -21.77 4.25
C ASP A 67 25.02 -22.99 3.41
N SER A 68 24.80 -24.19 3.94
CA SER A 68 25.11 -25.44 3.24
C SER A 68 24.26 -25.63 1.98
N LEU A 69 22.97 -25.26 2.03
CA LEU A 69 22.09 -25.33 0.86
C LEU A 69 22.53 -24.37 -0.25
N VAL A 70 23.02 -23.18 0.11
CA VAL A 70 23.51 -22.21 -0.88
C VAL A 70 24.88 -22.61 -1.43
N GLU A 71 25.83 -22.92 -0.54
CA GLU A 71 27.23 -23.14 -0.89
C GLU A 71 27.46 -24.50 -1.55
N PHE A 72 26.73 -25.55 -1.15
CA PHE A 72 26.97 -26.92 -1.62
C PHE A 72 25.85 -27.50 -2.47
N GLU A 73 24.58 -27.16 -2.21
CA GLU A 73 23.47 -27.63 -3.07
C GLU A 73 23.16 -26.65 -4.22
N HIS A 74 23.60 -25.40 -4.13
CA HIS A 74 23.38 -24.37 -5.14
C HIS A 74 21.89 -24.14 -5.45
N ILE A 75 21.10 -23.90 -4.40
CA ILE A 75 19.67 -23.59 -4.52
C ILE A 75 19.39 -22.35 -5.38
N GLY A 76 18.14 -22.24 -5.85
CA GLY A 76 17.70 -21.20 -6.79
C GLY A 76 17.48 -19.83 -6.17
N GLY A 77 16.89 -19.78 -4.98
CA GLY A 77 16.46 -18.51 -4.41
C GLY A 77 16.12 -18.54 -2.93
N LEU A 78 15.76 -17.35 -2.44
CA LEU A 78 15.47 -17.06 -1.05
C LEU A 78 14.12 -16.33 -0.96
N ILE A 79 13.28 -16.70 0.00
CA ILE A 79 12.10 -15.90 0.39
C ILE A 79 12.37 -15.20 1.73
N VAL A 80 12.11 -13.89 1.75
CA VAL A 80 12.16 -13.03 2.94
C VAL A 80 11.04 -13.42 3.91
N MET A 81 11.40 -13.62 5.17
CA MET A 81 10.47 -13.79 6.30
C MET A 81 10.52 -12.57 7.23
N ASP A 82 9.65 -12.53 8.24
CA ASP A 82 9.59 -11.44 9.23
C ASP A 82 10.93 -11.28 9.94
N ASP A 83 11.54 -10.10 9.82
CA ASP A 83 12.91 -9.87 10.26
C ASP A 83 13.21 -8.39 10.50
N ASP A 84 14.35 -8.11 11.14
CA ASP A 84 14.93 -6.76 11.15
C ASP A 84 15.51 -6.45 9.76
N LEU A 85 15.17 -5.29 9.19
CA LEU A 85 15.57 -4.95 7.82
C LEU A 85 17.10 -5.01 7.62
N THR A 86 17.86 -4.41 8.55
CA THR A 86 19.32 -4.31 8.42
C THR A 86 19.96 -5.69 8.52
N LEU A 87 19.55 -6.49 9.49
CA LEU A 87 20.08 -7.83 9.69
C LEU A 87 19.65 -8.78 8.57
N SER A 88 18.43 -8.64 8.07
CA SER A 88 17.91 -9.41 6.93
C SER A 88 18.72 -9.15 5.67
N MET A 89 18.96 -7.87 5.35
CA MET A 89 19.77 -7.50 4.17
C MET A 89 21.23 -7.94 4.31
N ALA A 90 21.83 -7.79 5.50
CA ALA A 90 23.17 -8.32 5.75
C ALA A 90 23.23 -9.84 5.53
N ARG A 91 22.22 -10.58 6.00
CA ARG A 91 22.13 -12.03 5.80
C ARG A 91 21.93 -12.42 4.34
N ALA A 92 21.11 -11.69 3.59
CA ALA A 92 20.94 -11.91 2.16
C ALA A 92 22.27 -11.69 1.42
N ASN A 93 23.00 -10.62 1.75
CA ASN A 93 24.32 -10.32 1.17
C ASN A 93 25.34 -11.44 1.45
N GLU A 94 25.37 -11.98 2.67
CA GLU A 94 26.22 -13.13 3.03
C GLU A 94 25.92 -14.36 2.17
N LEU A 95 24.63 -14.70 2.00
CA LEU A 95 24.21 -15.85 1.21
C LEU A 95 24.51 -15.64 -0.28
N GLN A 96 24.29 -14.43 -0.81
CA GLN A 96 24.65 -14.10 -2.18
C GLN A 96 26.15 -14.28 -2.44
N ALA A 97 27.01 -13.85 -1.51
CA ALA A 97 28.46 -14.00 -1.64
C ALA A 97 28.95 -15.45 -1.63
N LYS A 98 28.18 -16.38 -1.05
CA LYS A 98 28.45 -17.82 -1.05
C LYS A 98 27.89 -18.53 -2.29
N SER A 99 26.99 -17.88 -3.03
CA SER A 99 26.29 -18.53 -4.13
C SER A 99 27.09 -18.49 -5.43
N ARG A 100 27.21 -19.65 -6.10
CA ARG A 100 27.83 -19.76 -7.43
C ARG A 100 26.98 -19.10 -8.52
N ILE A 101 25.67 -19.29 -8.44
CA ILE A 101 24.66 -18.67 -9.32
C ILE A 101 23.87 -17.68 -8.46
N PRO A 102 23.70 -16.41 -8.86
CA PRO A 102 22.95 -15.44 -8.06
C PRO A 102 21.61 -15.99 -7.59
N LEU A 103 21.28 -15.79 -6.31
CA LEU A 103 20.01 -16.19 -5.72
C LEU A 103 18.95 -15.16 -6.11
N ILE A 104 17.79 -15.62 -6.57
CA ILE A 104 16.62 -14.75 -6.68
C ILE A 104 16.09 -14.49 -5.26
N VAL A 105 15.90 -13.23 -4.88
CA VAL A 105 15.30 -12.87 -3.58
C VAL A 105 13.84 -12.50 -3.81
N THR A 106 12.96 -13.12 -3.04
CA THR A 106 11.50 -13.00 -3.16
C THR A 106 10.87 -12.59 -1.83
N ILE A 107 9.65 -12.07 -1.87
CA ILE A 107 8.92 -11.63 -0.68
C ILE A 107 7.42 -11.95 -0.82
N ASP A 108 6.73 -12.21 0.29
CA ASP A 108 5.31 -11.90 0.39
C ASP A 108 5.17 -10.46 0.88
N GLY A 109 4.86 -9.53 -0.02
CA GLY A 109 4.66 -8.12 0.26
C GLY A 109 3.28 -7.67 -0.19
N GLU A 110 2.22 -8.26 0.37
CA GLU A 110 0.84 -8.01 -0.09
C GLU A 110 0.44 -6.55 0.11
N TRP A 111 0.73 -5.96 1.27
CA TRP A 111 0.50 -4.54 1.58
C TRP A 111 1.80 -3.72 1.59
N GLY A 112 2.71 -4.09 0.70
CA GLY A 112 4.06 -3.51 0.59
C GLY A 112 5.13 -4.35 1.27
N VAL A 113 6.37 -3.92 1.13
CA VAL A 113 7.51 -4.60 1.79
C VAL A 113 7.41 -4.53 3.31
N SER A 114 6.56 -3.64 3.84
CA SER A 114 6.23 -3.53 5.26
C SER A 114 5.58 -4.77 5.86
N MET A 115 5.04 -5.67 5.03
CA MET A 115 4.62 -6.99 5.48
C MET A 115 5.76 -7.75 6.15
N ARG A 116 7.02 -7.48 5.77
CA ARG A 116 8.23 -8.06 6.37
C ARG A 116 9.12 -7.03 7.09
N TYR A 117 9.09 -5.76 6.68
CA TYR A 117 9.99 -4.69 7.15
C TYR A 117 9.26 -3.43 7.64
N ASN A 118 9.07 -3.29 8.95
CA ASN A 118 8.30 -2.20 9.57
C ASN A 118 8.81 -0.77 9.28
N GLU A 119 10.04 -0.64 8.77
CA GLU A 119 10.66 0.63 8.37
C GLU A 119 10.04 1.24 7.10
N TYR A 120 9.36 0.42 6.30
CA TYR A 120 8.68 0.85 5.08
C TYR A 120 7.20 1.19 5.32
N PRO A 121 6.56 1.97 4.44
CA PRO A 121 5.18 2.38 4.59
C PRO A 121 4.25 1.17 4.53
N GLU A 122 3.31 1.10 5.47
CA GLU A 122 2.23 0.12 5.44
C GLU A 122 1.08 0.65 4.59
N TYR A 123 0.84 -0.02 3.45
CA TYR A 123 -0.29 0.29 2.58
C TYR A 123 -1.58 -0.32 3.15
N PRO A 124 -2.77 0.23 2.84
CA PRO A 124 -4.01 -0.34 3.32
C PRO A 124 -4.19 -1.79 2.85
N TYR A 125 -4.74 -2.65 3.72
CA TYR A 125 -5.12 -4.00 3.31
C TYR A 125 -6.06 -4.00 2.10
N GLN A 126 -5.99 -5.04 1.27
CA GLN A 126 -6.69 -5.15 -0.01
C GLN A 126 -8.20 -4.94 0.14
N MET A 127 -8.80 -5.38 1.24
CA MET A 127 -10.23 -5.17 1.48
C MET A 127 -10.59 -3.69 1.63
N GLN A 128 -9.74 -2.90 2.30
CA GLN A 128 -9.91 -1.46 2.33
C GLN A 128 -9.75 -0.85 0.93
N LEU A 129 -8.74 -1.28 0.19
CA LEU A 129 -8.53 -0.84 -1.18
C LEU A 129 -9.71 -1.17 -2.09
N GLY A 130 -10.38 -2.31 -1.86
CA GLY A 130 -11.62 -2.73 -2.52
C GLY A 130 -12.76 -1.71 -2.43
N ALA A 131 -12.74 -0.86 -1.40
CA ALA A 131 -13.71 0.21 -1.23
C ALA A 131 -13.48 1.40 -2.18
N LEU A 132 -12.30 1.48 -2.80
CA LEU A 132 -11.96 2.51 -3.77
C LEU A 132 -12.66 2.25 -5.12
N SER A 133 -12.68 3.29 -5.94
CA SER A 133 -13.10 3.25 -7.34
C SER A 133 -11.94 3.42 -8.34
N SER A 134 -10.77 3.84 -7.88
CA SER A 134 -9.64 4.27 -8.71
C SER A 134 -8.64 3.14 -8.98
N ASP A 135 -8.56 2.67 -10.23
CA ASP A 135 -7.52 1.73 -10.68
C ASP A 135 -6.14 2.37 -10.65
N GLU A 136 -6.07 3.67 -10.97
CA GLU A 136 -4.82 4.44 -10.99
C GLU A 136 -4.13 4.43 -9.63
N MET A 137 -4.89 4.57 -8.54
CA MET A 137 -4.31 4.50 -7.19
C MET A 137 -3.71 3.12 -6.91
N ILE A 138 -4.35 2.05 -7.37
CA ILE A 138 -3.86 0.67 -7.19
C ILE A 138 -2.62 0.41 -8.06
N TYR A 139 -2.59 0.95 -9.28
CA TYR A 139 -1.40 0.90 -10.13
C TYR A 139 -0.22 1.65 -9.50
N GLN A 140 -0.42 2.88 -9.02
CA GLN A 140 0.63 3.65 -8.35
C GLN A 140 1.10 2.96 -7.07
N MET A 141 0.20 2.28 -6.34
CA MET A 141 0.58 1.44 -5.20
C MET A 141 1.57 0.35 -5.62
N GLY A 142 1.25 -0.38 -6.69
CA GLY A 142 2.12 -1.42 -7.23
C GLY A 142 3.46 -0.89 -7.66
N ARG A 143 3.46 0.28 -8.31
CA ARG A 143 4.66 0.96 -8.76
C ARG A 143 5.59 1.29 -7.59
N TYR A 144 5.07 1.92 -6.54
CA TYR A 144 5.85 2.27 -5.35
C TYR A 144 6.34 1.05 -4.58
N ILE A 145 5.50 0.04 -4.36
CA ILE A 145 5.90 -1.22 -3.74
C ILE A 145 7.00 -1.92 -4.56
N GLY A 146 6.90 -1.84 -5.89
CA GLY A 146 7.92 -2.39 -6.78
C GLY A 146 9.25 -1.67 -6.68
N GLU A 147 9.24 -0.34 -6.55
CA GLU A 147 10.43 0.49 -6.33
C GLU A 147 11.06 0.21 -4.96
N GLU A 148 10.25 0.10 -3.90
CA GLU A 148 10.69 -0.31 -2.56
C GLU A 148 11.36 -1.70 -2.57
N ALA A 149 10.75 -2.68 -3.25
CA ALA A 149 11.31 -4.03 -3.36
C ALA A 149 12.65 -4.03 -4.13
N LYS A 150 12.73 -3.26 -5.22
CA LYS A 150 13.94 -3.14 -6.04
C LYS A 150 15.10 -2.52 -5.27
N ASP A 151 14.83 -1.52 -4.43
CA ASP A 151 15.83 -0.90 -3.54
C ASP A 151 16.44 -1.93 -2.55
N LEU A 152 15.71 -3.01 -2.27
CA LEU A 152 16.14 -4.11 -1.40
C LEU A 152 16.71 -5.32 -2.17
N ASN A 153 16.95 -5.20 -3.48
CA ASN A 153 17.32 -6.31 -4.36
C ASN A 153 16.33 -7.51 -4.27
N ILE A 154 15.06 -7.21 -4.02
CA ILE A 154 13.96 -8.17 -4.10
C ILE A 154 13.38 -8.05 -5.51
N TYR A 155 13.26 -9.18 -6.21
CA TYR A 155 12.88 -9.21 -7.63
C TYR A 155 11.56 -9.89 -7.89
N VAL A 156 11.03 -10.64 -6.91
CA VAL A 156 9.72 -11.28 -6.99
C VAL A 156 8.90 -10.90 -5.78
N ASN A 157 7.72 -10.33 -6.00
CA ASN A 157 6.72 -10.18 -4.95
C ASN A 157 5.60 -11.19 -5.20
N PHE A 158 5.30 -12.04 -4.22
CA PHE A 158 4.18 -12.96 -4.26
C PHE A 158 2.86 -12.21 -3.97
N ALA A 159 2.52 -11.30 -4.85
CA ALA A 159 1.29 -10.52 -4.92
C ALA A 159 0.97 -10.29 -6.41
N PRO A 160 -0.28 -10.05 -6.80
CA PRO A 160 -1.47 -9.83 -5.97
C PRO A 160 -2.18 -11.11 -5.50
N THR A 161 -2.78 -11.04 -4.31
CA THR A 161 -3.85 -11.96 -3.90
C THR A 161 -5.10 -11.63 -4.72
N VAL A 162 -5.58 -12.59 -5.52
CA VAL A 162 -6.75 -12.47 -6.39
C VAL A 162 -7.87 -13.44 -6.02
N ASP A 163 -7.82 -13.97 -4.81
CA ASP A 163 -8.91 -14.73 -4.22
C ASP A 163 -10.15 -13.86 -4.05
N VAL A 164 -11.30 -14.31 -4.55
CA VAL A 164 -12.59 -13.61 -4.38
C VAL A 164 -13.16 -13.95 -3.01
N ASN A 165 -13.05 -13.05 -2.03
CA ASN A 165 -13.51 -13.32 -0.68
C ASN A 165 -15.02 -13.08 -0.58
N ASN A 166 -15.81 -14.10 -0.90
CA ASN A 166 -17.28 -14.12 -0.79
C ASN A 166 -17.78 -14.81 0.49
N ASN A 167 -16.87 -15.37 1.30
CA ASN A 167 -17.17 -16.00 2.58
C ASN A 167 -16.70 -15.12 3.75
N PRO A 168 -17.62 -14.62 4.61
CA PRO A 168 -17.27 -13.75 5.74
C PRO A 168 -16.50 -14.47 6.85
N ASP A 169 -16.62 -15.80 6.94
CA ASP A 169 -15.97 -16.63 7.95
C ASP A 169 -14.59 -17.15 7.50
N ASN A 170 -14.14 -16.77 6.29
CA ASN A 170 -12.83 -17.14 5.78
C ASN A 170 -11.70 -16.69 6.74
N PRO A 171 -10.95 -17.64 7.33
CA PRO A 171 -9.99 -17.33 8.39
C PRO A 171 -8.64 -16.83 7.87
N VAL A 172 -8.36 -16.99 6.56
CA VAL A 172 -7.01 -16.83 5.98
C VAL A 172 -6.93 -15.77 4.90
N ILE A 173 -7.96 -15.58 4.07
CA ILE A 173 -8.00 -14.51 3.06
C ILE A 173 -8.55 -13.24 3.67
N ASN A 174 -9.84 -13.16 4.00
CA ASN A 174 -10.48 -12.01 4.64
C ASN A 174 -9.97 -10.67 4.08
N THR A 175 -9.30 -9.85 4.90
CA THR A 175 -8.80 -8.52 4.52
C THR A 175 -7.74 -8.50 3.41
N ARG A 176 -7.15 -9.66 3.06
CA ARG A 176 -6.16 -9.83 1.99
C ARG A 176 -6.75 -9.87 0.58
N SER A 177 -8.08 -9.93 0.46
CA SER A 177 -8.78 -9.84 -0.83
C SER A 177 -9.32 -8.43 -1.08
N PHE A 178 -9.34 -8.00 -2.34
CA PHE A 178 -10.02 -6.78 -2.76
C PHE A 178 -11.55 -6.82 -2.61
N GLY A 179 -12.14 -7.97 -2.27
CA GLY A 179 -13.55 -8.10 -1.92
C GLY A 179 -14.23 -9.30 -2.55
N ALA A 180 -15.55 -9.25 -2.61
CA ALA A 180 -16.40 -10.34 -3.09
C ALA A 180 -16.81 -10.20 -4.58
N ASP A 181 -16.25 -9.23 -5.30
CA ASP A 181 -16.55 -8.98 -6.71
C ASP A 181 -15.41 -9.48 -7.60
N LYS A 182 -15.64 -10.55 -8.37
CA LYS A 182 -14.64 -11.11 -9.28
C LYS A 182 -14.11 -10.09 -10.29
N GLU A 183 -14.95 -9.18 -10.79
CA GLU A 183 -14.53 -8.19 -11.79
C GLU A 183 -13.64 -7.13 -11.13
N LYS A 184 -14.01 -6.67 -9.92
CA LYS A 184 -13.17 -5.73 -9.18
C LYS A 184 -11.86 -6.37 -8.72
N VAL A 185 -11.90 -7.61 -8.24
CA VAL A 185 -10.71 -8.37 -7.81
C VAL A 185 -9.76 -8.57 -8.99
N ALA A 186 -10.28 -8.96 -10.17
CA ALA A 186 -9.49 -9.06 -11.38
C ALA A 186 -8.88 -7.73 -11.81
N ARG A 187 -9.68 -6.66 -11.85
CA ARG A 187 -9.25 -5.32 -12.28
C ARG A 187 -8.19 -4.72 -11.34
N PHE A 188 -8.42 -4.77 -10.03
CA PHE A 188 -7.46 -4.26 -9.03
C PHE A 188 -6.22 -5.16 -8.91
N GLY A 189 -6.38 -6.48 -9.02
CA GLY A 189 -5.27 -7.40 -9.14
C GLY A 189 -4.38 -7.05 -10.33
N ALA A 190 -4.96 -6.86 -11.51
CA ALA A 190 -4.24 -6.47 -12.72
C ALA A 190 -3.55 -5.10 -12.61
N ALA A 191 -4.20 -4.10 -12.01
CA ALA A 191 -3.59 -2.80 -11.77
C ALA A 191 -2.38 -2.90 -10.82
N TYR A 192 -2.51 -3.66 -9.72
CA TYR A 192 -1.44 -3.86 -8.75
C TYR A 192 -0.26 -4.63 -9.37
N MET A 193 -0.57 -5.71 -10.08
CA MET A 193 0.37 -6.49 -10.89
C MET A 193 1.16 -5.60 -11.83
N LYS A 194 0.45 -4.81 -12.65
CA LYS A 194 1.06 -3.97 -13.68
C LYS A 194 1.98 -2.89 -13.10
N GLY A 195 1.59 -2.28 -11.98
CA GLY A 195 2.44 -1.31 -11.27
C GLY A 195 3.78 -1.91 -10.85
N MET A 196 3.75 -3.09 -10.22
CA MET A 196 4.96 -3.80 -9.79
C MET A 196 5.82 -4.25 -10.97
N GLU A 197 5.21 -4.83 -12.01
CA GLU A 197 5.93 -5.31 -13.19
C GLU A 197 6.60 -4.17 -13.97
N ASP A 198 5.95 -3.00 -14.08
CA ASP A 198 6.57 -1.83 -14.69
C ASP A 198 7.79 -1.35 -13.87
N ALA A 199 7.79 -1.53 -12.55
CA ALA A 199 8.95 -1.23 -11.69
C ALA A 199 10.09 -2.25 -11.83
N GLY A 200 9.84 -3.35 -12.55
CA GLY A 200 10.79 -4.44 -12.78
C GLY A 200 10.71 -5.56 -11.75
N ILE A 201 9.57 -5.70 -11.05
CA ILE A 201 9.31 -6.77 -10.08
C ILE A 201 8.37 -7.80 -10.69
N TYR A 202 8.76 -9.06 -10.69
CA TYR A 202 7.89 -10.16 -11.09
C TYR A 202 6.82 -10.41 -10.03
N THR A 203 5.62 -10.72 -10.47
CA THR A 203 4.43 -10.84 -9.62
C THR A 203 3.89 -12.26 -9.60
N SER A 204 3.04 -12.58 -8.63
CA SER A 204 2.39 -13.89 -8.54
C SER A 204 0.92 -13.76 -8.18
N ALA A 205 0.04 -14.18 -9.10
CA ALA A 205 -1.38 -14.32 -8.81
C ALA A 205 -1.61 -15.51 -7.87
N LYS A 206 -2.27 -15.27 -6.73
CA LYS A 206 -2.48 -16.30 -5.70
C LYS A 206 -3.88 -16.26 -5.05
N HIS A 207 -4.42 -17.37 -4.53
CA HIS A 207 -3.84 -18.72 -4.48
C HIS A 207 -4.66 -19.67 -5.38
N PHE A 208 -4.12 -20.06 -6.53
CA PHE A 208 -4.83 -20.89 -7.52
C PHE A 208 -5.24 -22.25 -6.91
N PRO A 209 -6.46 -22.76 -7.14
CA PRO A 209 -7.52 -22.26 -8.03
C PRO A 209 -8.53 -21.29 -7.38
N GLY A 210 -8.22 -20.71 -6.22
CA GLY A 210 -9.04 -19.74 -5.49
C GLY A 210 -9.30 -20.16 -4.05
N HIS A 211 -8.80 -19.40 -3.08
CA HIS A 211 -8.88 -19.64 -1.63
C HIS A 211 -9.92 -18.75 -0.91
N GLY A 212 -10.77 -18.07 -1.69
CA GLY A 212 -11.67 -17.03 -1.18
C GLY A 212 -12.90 -17.55 -0.40
N ASP A 213 -13.31 -18.80 -0.64
CA ASP A 213 -14.48 -19.43 -0.01
C ASP A 213 -14.10 -20.69 0.78
N THR A 214 -13.25 -20.53 1.80
CA THR A 214 -12.86 -21.60 2.72
C THR A 214 -13.25 -21.29 4.16
N ASN A 215 -13.44 -22.33 4.97
CA ASN A 215 -13.58 -22.23 6.43
C ASN A 215 -12.35 -22.78 7.19
N VAL A 216 -11.34 -23.26 6.46
CA VAL A 216 -10.11 -23.85 7.01
C VAL A 216 -8.90 -23.08 6.47
N ASP A 217 -7.97 -22.78 7.35
CA ASP A 217 -6.67 -22.20 6.99
C ASP A 217 -5.71 -23.32 6.55
N SER A 218 -5.16 -23.21 5.34
CA SER A 218 -4.20 -24.19 4.78
C SER A 218 -2.90 -24.31 5.58
N HIS A 219 -2.57 -23.31 6.43
CA HIS A 219 -1.46 -23.42 7.38
C HIS A 219 -1.73 -24.42 8.51
N HIS A 220 -2.99 -24.80 8.73
CA HIS A 220 -3.44 -25.61 9.85
C HIS A 220 -4.15 -26.91 9.46
N GLY A 221 -4.61 -27.04 8.21
CA GLY A 221 -5.16 -28.27 7.65
C GLY A 221 -5.62 -28.08 6.20
N LEU A 222 -5.94 -29.17 5.50
CA LEU A 222 -6.36 -29.12 4.09
C LEU A 222 -7.79 -28.57 3.94
N PRO A 223 -8.00 -27.41 3.30
CA PRO A 223 -9.34 -26.92 3.00
C PRO A 223 -9.94 -27.67 1.81
N VAL A 224 -11.26 -27.92 1.85
CA VAL A 224 -11.99 -28.66 0.82
C VAL A 224 -13.08 -27.77 0.25
N LEU A 225 -13.02 -27.49 -1.05
CA LEU A 225 -14.03 -26.72 -1.78
C LEU A 225 -14.97 -27.67 -2.53
N THR A 226 -16.20 -27.79 -2.05
CA THR A 226 -17.20 -28.75 -2.57
C THR A 226 -18.07 -28.18 -3.69
N PHE A 227 -17.67 -27.05 -4.27
CA PHE A 227 -18.41 -26.37 -5.34
C PHE A 227 -18.36 -27.14 -6.66
N ASN A 228 -19.31 -26.88 -7.55
CA ASN A 228 -19.30 -27.46 -8.90
C ASN A 228 -18.31 -26.71 -9.81
N ARG A 229 -17.97 -27.32 -10.96
CA ARG A 229 -17.00 -26.74 -11.91
C ARG A 229 -17.46 -25.40 -12.48
N GLU A 230 -18.74 -25.26 -12.79
CA GLU A 230 -19.31 -24.02 -13.33
C GLU A 230 -19.10 -22.84 -12.37
N ARG A 231 -19.29 -23.05 -11.06
CA ARG A 231 -18.98 -22.06 -10.03
C ARG A 231 -17.50 -21.69 -10.05
N MET A 232 -16.62 -22.71 -10.00
CA MET A 232 -15.17 -22.48 -10.05
C MET A 232 -14.76 -21.64 -11.27
N GLU A 233 -15.33 -21.91 -12.45
CA GLU A 233 -15.05 -21.17 -13.68
C GLU A 233 -15.62 -19.75 -13.69
N ASP A 234 -16.82 -19.57 -13.12
CA ASP A 234 -17.50 -18.29 -13.09
C ASP A 234 -16.90 -17.34 -12.06
N LEU A 235 -16.52 -17.82 -10.87
CA LEU A 235 -16.09 -16.97 -9.75
C LEU A 235 -14.60 -17.11 -9.42
N GLU A 236 -14.16 -18.27 -8.96
CA GLU A 236 -12.83 -18.45 -8.37
C GLU A 236 -11.70 -18.35 -9.41
N LEU A 237 -11.88 -18.95 -10.58
CA LEU A 237 -10.91 -18.94 -11.68
C LEU A 237 -10.95 -17.65 -12.52
N PHE A 238 -12.00 -16.83 -12.38
CA PHE A 238 -12.20 -15.63 -13.18
C PHE A 238 -11.02 -14.66 -13.06
N PRO A 239 -10.57 -14.23 -11.85
CA PRO A 239 -9.43 -13.32 -11.74
C PRO A 239 -8.13 -13.89 -12.31
N PHE A 240 -7.87 -15.19 -12.13
CA PHE A 240 -6.68 -15.83 -12.69
C PHE A 240 -6.69 -15.78 -14.22
N ARG A 241 -7.83 -16.05 -14.86
CA ARG A 241 -7.97 -15.96 -16.32
C ARG A 241 -7.68 -14.54 -16.83
N GLU A 242 -8.18 -13.52 -16.15
CA GLU A 242 -7.94 -12.12 -16.52
C GLU A 242 -6.48 -11.68 -16.36
N LEU A 243 -5.78 -12.17 -15.32
CA LEU A 243 -4.37 -11.88 -15.11
C LEU A 243 -3.46 -12.67 -16.07
N ILE A 244 -3.81 -13.93 -16.37
CA ILE A 244 -3.11 -14.75 -17.38
C ILE A 244 -3.21 -14.09 -18.76
N ALA A 245 -4.39 -13.58 -19.14
CA ALA A 245 -4.58 -12.85 -20.39
C ALA A 245 -3.73 -11.56 -20.48
N GLN A 246 -3.26 -11.05 -19.34
CA GLN A 246 -2.37 -9.90 -19.23
C GLN A 246 -0.90 -10.29 -19.00
N ASN A 247 -0.56 -11.57 -19.13
CA ASN A 247 0.78 -12.14 -18.98
C ASN A 247 1.37 -11.98 -17.58
N VAL A 248 0.58 -12.21 -16.53
CA VAL A 248 1.11 -12.29 -15.15
C VAL A 248 2.35 -13.20 -15.09
N SER A 249 3.40 -12.72 -14.43
CA SER A 249 4.69 -13.42 -14.38
C SER A 249 4.61 -14.83 -13.77
N MET A 250 3.89 -14.97 -12.66
CA MET A 250 3.76 -16.22 -11.91
C MET A 250 2.30 -16.50 -11.49
N VAL A 251 1.97 -17.78 -11.31
CA VAL A 251 0.74 -18.22 -10.64
C VAL A 251 1.14 -19.16 -9.50
N MET A 252 0.76 -18.78 -8.27
CA MET A 252 1.00 -19.60 -7.08
C MET A 252 -0.19 -20.53 -6.85
N VAL A 253 0.08 -21.83 -6.74
CA VAL A 253 -0.92 -22.86 -6.51
C VAL A 253 -1.01 -23.20 -5.01
N GLY A 254 -2.19 -22.95 -4.43
CA GLY A 254 -2.47 -23.17 -3.03
C GLY A 254 -2.70 -24.64 -2.66
N HIS A 255 -2.69 -24.93 -1.37
CA HIS A 255 -2.98 -26.26 -0.83
C HIS A 255 -4.48 -26.42 -0.53
N LEU A 256 -5.27 -26.66 -1.59
CA LEU A 256 -6.73 -26.79 -1.54
C LEU A 256 -7.20 -28.06 -2.23
N SER A 257 -8.10 -28.82 -1.61
CA SER A 257 -8.77 -29.95 -2.26
C SER A 257 -10.01 -29.44 -2.99
N VAL A 258 -10.11 -29.68 -4.31
CA VAL A 258 -11.24 -29.23 -5.13
C VAL A 258 -11.78 -30.41 -5.95
N PRO A 259 -12.69 -31.23 -5.39
CA PRO A 259 -13.19 -32.44 -6.04
C PRO A 259 -13.81 -32.24 -7.44
N ALA A 260 -14.34 -31.05 -7.73
CA ALA A 260 -14.86 -30.73 -9.05
C ALA A 260 -13.79 -30.50 -10.13
N LEU A 261 -12.54 -30.27 -9.73
CA LEU A 261 -11.39 -30.14 -10.64
C LEU A 261 -10.49 -31.39 -10.62
N ASP A 262 -10.41 -32.06 -9.46
CA ASP A 262 -9.75 -33.36 -9.30
C ASP A 262 -10.52 -34.23 -8.29
N SER A 263 -11.24 -35.24 -8.81
CA SER A 263 -12.12 -36.10 -8.02
C SER A 263 -11.39 -36.96 -6.98
N THR A 264 -10.06 -37.05 -7.03
CA THR A 264 -9.26 -37.80 -6.03
C THR A 264 -9.21 -37.09 -4.68
N GLY A 265 -9.48 -35.78 -4.65
CA GLY A 265 -9.34 -34.95 -3.46
C GLY A 265 -7.89 -34.54 -3.16
N THR A 266 -6.94 -34.84 -4.04
CA THR A 266 -5.55 -34.39 -3.94
C THR A 266 -5.47 -32.85 -3.89
N PRO A 267 -4.65 -32.25 -3.01
CA PRO A 267 -4.45 -30.80 -2.98
C PRO A 267 -3.97 -30.26 -4.34
N ALA A 268 -4.48 -29.09 -4.72
CA ALA A 268 -4.22 -28.46 -6.01
C ALA A 268 -2.72 -28.36 -6.33
N SER A 269 -1.88 -27.96 -5.38
CA SER A 269 -0.42 -27.82 -5.55
C SER A 269 0.31 -29.11 -5.95
N ILE A 270 -0.28 -30.28 -5.70
CA ILE A 270 0.29 -31.60 -6.05
C ILE A 270 -0.63 -32.40 -6.99
N SER A 271 -1.64 -31.74 -7.58
CA SER A 271 -2.60 -32.36 -8.49
C SER A 271 -2.21 -32.09 -9.94
N LYS A 272 -1.79 -33.12 -10.68
CA LYS A 272 -1.53 -33.01 -12.12
C LYS A 272 -2.75 -32.57 -12.94
N PRO A 273 -3.99 -33.06 -12.67
CA PRO A 273 -5.19 -32.55 -13.34
C PRO A 273 -5.40 -31.04 -13.17
N ILE A 274 -5.07 -30.47 -12.00
CA ILE A 274 -5.25 -29.04 -11.74
C ILE A 274 -4.07 -28.22 -12.28
N VAL A 275 -2.83 -28.62 -11.99
CA VAL A 275 -1.64 -27.84 -12.36
C VAL A 275 -1.34 -27.94 -13.86
N THR A 276 -1.24 -29.16 -14.39
CA THR A 276 -0.97 -29.37 -15.81
C THR A 276 -2.28 -29.29 -16.61
N GLY A 277 -3.28 -30.09 -16.26
CA GLY A 277 -4.49 -30.23 -17.07
C GLY A 277 -5.34 -28.95 -17.15
N LEU A 278 -5.52 -28.24 -16.03
CA LEU A 278 -6.32 -27.02 -16.01
C LEU A 278 -5.45 -25.77 -16.26
N LEU A 279 -4.46 -25.50 -15.41
CA LEU A 279 -3.70 -24.24 -15.48
C LEU A 279 -2.79 -24.16 -16.71
N ARG A 280 -1.93 -25.16 -16.95
CA ARG A 280 -1.02 -25.14 -18.11
C ARG A 280 -1.79 -25.31 -19.42
N GLU A 281 -2.60 -26.37 -19.53
CA GLU A 281 -3.21 -26.78 -20.82
C GLU A 281 -4.50 -26.02 -21.13
N GLN A 282 -5.54 -26.12 -20.29
CA GLN A 282 -6.85 -25.54 -20.61
C GLN A 282 -6.88 -24.02 -20.53
N MET A 283 -6.19 -23.43 -19.55
CA MET A 283 -6.09 -21.98 -19.41
C MET A 283 -4.95 -21.38 -20.25
N GLY A 284 -4.10 -22.22 -20.87
CA GLY A 284 -3.02 -21.78 -21.76
C GLY A 284 -1.95 -20.93 -21.07
N TYR A 285 -1.69 -21.17 -19.79
CA TYR A 285 -0.73 -20.36 -19.04
C TYR A 285 0.70 -20.89 -19.25
N ASP A 286 1.53 -20.17 -20.01
CA ASP A 286 2.92 -20.53 -20.29
C ASP A 286 3.95 -19.96 -19.29
N GLY A 287 3.51 -19.08 -18.39
CA GLY A 287 4.35 -18.47 -17.37
C GLY A 287 4.85 -19.45 -16.29
N ILE A 288 5.33 -18.92 -15.18
CA ILE A 288 5.92 -19.72 -14.10
C ILE A 288 4.81 -20.20 -13.16
N ILE A 289 4.73 -21.52 -12.95
CA ILE A 289 3.88 -22.11 -11.92
C ILE A 289 4.73 -22.33 -10.67
N ILE A 290 4.33 -21.73 -9.55
CA ILE A 290 5.01 -21.90 -8.26
C ILE A 290 4.05 -22.53 -7.25
N THR A 291 4.56 -23.36 -6.35
CA THR A 291 3.75 -23.88 -5.24
C THR A 291 3.60 -22.82 -4.15
N ASP A 292 2.52 -22.88 -3.36
CA ASP A 292 2.55 -22.36 -2.00
C ASP A 292 3.59 -23.16 -1.15
N ALA A 293 3.89 -22.70 0.06
CA ALA A 293 4.96 -23.27 0.88
C ALA A 293 4.72 -24.75 1.22
N LEU A 294 5.52 -25.65 0.65
CA LEU A 294 5.33 -27.10 0.74
C LEU A 294 5.49 -27.68 2.16
N GLY A 295 6.05 -26.90 3.08
CA GLY A 295 6.08 -27.22 4.51
C GLY A 295 4.75 -26.99 5.26
N MET A 296 3.71 -26.47 4.60
CA MET A 296 2.42 -26.20 5.22
C MET A 296 1.60 -27.47 5.45
N LYS A 297 0.86 -27.51 6.58
CA LYS A 297 0.05 -28.66 7.00
C LYS A 297 -0.99 -29.11 5.98
N GLY A 298 -1.51 -28.20 5.16
CA GLY A 298 -2.45 -28.53 4.09
C GLY A 298 -1.93 -29.56 3.09
N VAL A 299 -0.61 -29.77 3.00
CA VAL A 299 -0.01 -30.79 2.15
C VAL A 299 1.01 -31.67 2.88
N SER A 300 1.74 -31.13 3.85
CA SER A 300 2.84 -31.83 4.53
C SER A 300 2.42 -33.00 5.42
N GLU A 301 1.14 -33.08 5.80
CA GLU A 301 0.61 -34.18 6.64
C GLU A 301 0.15 -35.40 5.79
N LEU A 302 0.20 -35.30 4.45
CA LEU A 302 -0.31 -36.36 3.55
C LEU A 302 0.71 -37.44 3.21
N MET A 303 1.99 -37.09 3.19
CA MET A 303 3.11 -37.96 2.81
C MET A 303 4.43 -37.38 3.34
N GLU A 304 5.54 -38.09 3.16
CA GLU A 304 6.84 -37.60 3.63
C GLU A 304 7.23 -36.29 2.91
N PRO A 305 7.96 -35.35 3.56
CA PRO A 305 8.25 -34.03 2.99
C PRO A 305 8.88 -34.05 1.59
N LYS A 306 9.80 -34.99 1.32
CA LYS A 306 10.42 -35.15 -0.01
C LYS A 306 9.43 -35.69 -1.05
N GLU A 307 8.47 -36.50 -0.65
CA GLU A 307 7.44 -37.06 -1.54
C GLU A 307 6.42 -35.98 -1.94
N VAL A 308 6.08 -35.07 -1.01
CA VAL A 308 5.27 -33.87 -1.32
C VAL A 308 5.93 -33.07 -2.43
N THR A 309 7.24 -32.80 -2.30
CA THR A 309 7.99 -32.05 -3.29
C THR A 309 8.05 -32.75 -4.64
N LEU A 310 8.28 -34.08 -4.65
CA LEU A 310 8.23 -34.86 -5.89
C LEU A 310 6.83 -34.84 -6.52
N ALA A 311 5.76 -34.92 -5.73
CA ALA A 311 4.39 -34.86 -6.22
C ALA A 311 4.08 -33.49 -6.87
N ALA A 312 4.53 -32.39 -6.25
CA ALA A 312 4.41 -31.05 -6.83
C ALA A 312 5.18 -30.92 -8.15
N TYR A 313 6.41 -31.43 -8.20
CA TYR A 313 7.22 -31.48 -9.42
C TYR A 313 6.50 -32.25 -10.54
N LYS A 314 6.00 -33.46 -10.25
CA LYS A 314 5.26 -34.31 -11.19
C LYS A 314 3.90 -33.73 -11.60
N ALA A 315 3.30 -32.90 -10.77
CA ALA A 315 2.06 -32.19 -11.08
C ALA A 315 2.28 -31.07 -12.11
N GLY A 316 3.51 -30.56 -12.24
CA GLY A 316 3.90 -29.57 -13.24
C GLY A 316 4.41 -28.24 -12.68
N ALA A 317 4.63 -28.13 -11.37
CA ALA A 317 5.20 -26.91 -10.77
C ALA A 317 6.61 -26.63 -11.33
N ASP A 318 6.89 -25.37 -11.66
CA ASP A 318 8.19 -24.92 -12.18
C ASP A 318 9.12 -24.50 -11.04
N ILE A 319 8.58 -23.94 -9.95
CA ILE A 319 9.33 -23.57 -8.74
C ILE A 319 8.68 -24.23 -7.52
N LEU A 320 9.52 -24.78 -6.64
CA LEU A 320 9.15 -25.48 -5.42
C LEU A 320 9.47 -24.59 -4.22
N LEU A 321 8.45 -23.99 -3.63
CA LEU A 321 8.61 -23.03 -2.54
C LEU A 321 8.65 -23.75 -1.18
N MET A 322 9.70 -23.48 -0.41
CA MET A 322 9.91 -23.97 0.96
C MET A 322 9.61 -25.47 1.16
N PRO A 323 10.31 -26.39 0.46
CA PRO A 323 10.23 -27.82 0.75
C PRO A 323 10.54 -28.12 2.22
N GLY A 324 9.79 -29.05 2.83
CA GLY A 324 10.03 -29.47 4.22
C GLY A 324 11.34 -30.25 4.43
N ASP A 325 11.90 -30.83 3.36
CA ASP A 325 13.22 -31.46 3.32
C ASP A 325 13.89 -31.16 1.98
N VAL A 326 14.77 -30.15 1.94
CA VAL A 326 15.40 -29.71 0.69
C VAL A 326 16.38 -30.75 0.14
N HIS A 327 17.28 -31.30 0.97
CA HIS A 327 18.25 -32.30 0.53
C HIS A 327 17.57 -33.57 0.02
N GLY A 328 16.58 -34.07 0.75
CA GLY A 328 15.81 -35.24 0.34
C GLY A 328 14.98 -34.99 -0.92
N SER A 329 14.43 -33.77 -1.07
CA SER A 329 13.71 -33.36 -2.28
C SER A 329 14.59 -33.34 -3.52
N ILE A 330 15.82 -32.81 -3.41
CA ILE A 330 16.77 -32.82 -4.54
C ILE A 330 17.09 -34.27 -4.93
N SER A 331 17.42 -35.11 -3.95
CA SER A 331 17.82 -36.50 -4.21
C SER A 331 16.68 -37.35 -4.80
N ILE A 332 15.44 -37.19 -4.32
CA ILE A 332 14.32 -38.00 -4.84
C ILE A 332 13.91 -37.59 -6.27
N ILE A 333 14.01 -36.30 -6.62
CA ILE A 333 13.79 -35.84 -7.99
C ILE A 333 14.93 -36.32 -8.90
N GLU A 334 16.17 -36.32 -8.40
CA GLU A 334 17.32 -36.84 -9.12
C GLU A 334 17.15 -38.33 -9.43
N ASP A 335 16.72 -39.13 -8.44
CA ASP A 335 16.42 -40.55 -8.63
C ASP A 335 15.28 -40.77 -9.64
N TYR A 336 14.22 -39.96 -9.58
CA TYR A 336 13.08 -40.01 -10.51
C TYR A 336 13.49 -39.74 -11.97
N ILE A 337 14.42 -38.82 -12.21
CA ILE A 337 14.94 -38.52 -13.55
C ILE A 337 15.93 -39.61 -14.00
N ARG A 338 16.85 -40.03 -13.13
CA ARG A 338 17.85 -41.06 -13.45
C ARG A 338 17.23 -42.44 -13.70
N SER A 339 16.08 -42.75 -13.10
CA SER A 339 15.35 -44.00 -13.37
C SER A 339 14.66 -44.01 -14.74
N GLY A 340 14.58 -42.86 -15.41
CA GLY A 340 13.86 -42.69 -16.68
C GLY A 340 12.35 -42.48 -16.53
N GLU A 341 11.85 -42.36 -15.30
CA GLU A 341 10.43 -42.02 -15.06
C GLU A 341 10.13 -40.53 -15.27
N GLY A 342 11.15 -39.66 -15.14
CA GLY A 342 11.11 -38.23 -15.45
C GLY A 342 12.06 -37.85 -16.58
N SER A 343 11.85 -36.66 -17.16
CA SER A 343 12.67 -36.13 -18.24
C SER A 343 13.62 -35.02 -17.76
N GLU A 344 14.89 -35.10 -18.14
CA GLU A 344 15.84 -33.99 -17.93
C GLU A 344 15.51 -32.79 -18.83
N GLU A 345 14.88 -33.01 -19.99
CA GLU A 345 14.43 -31.91 -20.87
C GLU A 345 13.30 -31.11 -20.23
N GLU A 346 12.35 -31.77 -19.56
CA GLU A 346 11.29 -31.10 -18.79
C GLU A 346 11.87 -30.31 -17.61
N LEU A 347 12.92 -30.83 -16.96
CA LEU A 347 13.64 -30.10 -15.93
C LEU A 347 14.34 -28.87 -16.52
N ASP A 348 14.99 -29.01 -17.68
CA ASP A 348 15.67 -27.91 -18.35
C ASP A 348 14.71 -26.76 -18.66
N ASP A 349 13.47 -27.04 -19.08
CA ASP A 349 12.46 -26.02 -19.30
C ASP A 349 12.11 -25.24 -18.02
N LYS A 350 12.02 -25.93 -16.87
CA LYS A 350 11.77 -25.30 -15.57
C LYS A 350 12.96 -24.44 -15.13
N VAL A 351 14.17 -24.93 -15.33
CA VAL A 351 15.40 -24.19 -15.01
C VAL A 351 15.58 -22.99 -15.93
N ARG A 352 15.23 -23.08 -17.23
CA ARG A 352 15.22 -21.94 -18.16
C ARG A 352 14.36 -20.80 -17.64
N LYS A 353 13.16 -21.11 -17.11
CA LYS A 353 12.28 -20.09 -16.52
C LYS A 353 12.95 -19.38 -15.33
N MET A 354 13.52 -20.14 -14.39
CA MET A 354 14.25 -19.58 -13.24
C MET A 354 15.45 -18.73 -13.68
N LEU A 355 16.30 -19.25 -14.58
CA LEU A 355 17.46 -18.53 -15.08
C LEU A 355 17.04 -17.29 -15.88
N GLY A 356 15.94 -17.36 -16.62
CA GLY A 356 15.32 -16.24 -17.31
C GLY A 356 15.03 -15.08 -16.37
N LEU A 357 14.36 -15.35 -15.23
CA LEU A 357 14.11 -14.33 -14.20
C LEU A 357 15.40 -13.65 -13.75
N LYS A 358 16.44 -14.43 -13.46
CA LYS A 358 17.72 -13.93 -12.96
C LYS A 358 18.47 -13.11 -14.01
N VAL A 359 18.48 -13.55 -15.26
CA VAL A 359 19.13 -12.85 -16.38
C VAL A 359 18.40 -11.54 -16.69
N GLN A 360 17.08 -11.57 -16.77
CA GLN A 360 16.26 -10.39 -17.05
C GLN A 360 16.30 -9.37 -15.88
N SER A 361 16.52 -9.83 -14.66
CA SER A 361 16.76 -8.96 -13.48
C SER A 361 18.14 -8.30 -13.48
N GLY A 362 18.99 -8.56 -14.47
CA GLY A 362 20.35 -8.00 -14.55
C GLY A 362 21.36 -8.67 -13.61
N MET A 363 21.03 -9.81 -12.99
CA MET A 363 21.85 -10.42 -11.93
C MET A 363 23.23 -10.93 -12.39
N PHE A 364 23.44 -11.03 -13.71
CA PHE A 364 24.67 -11.53 -14.31
C PHE A 364 25.48 -10.44 -15.03
N GLU A 365 25.14 -9.17 -14.82
CA GLU A 365 25.86 -8.04 -15.45
C GLU A 365 27.16 -7.71 -14.71
N GLN A 366 28.18 -7.26 -15.45
CA GLN A 366 29.48 -6.92 -14.86
C GLN A 366 29.34 -5.74 -13.89
N GLY A 367 29.69 -5.95 -12.62
CA GLY A 367 29.51 -4.97 -11.56
C GLY A 367 28.20 -5.09 -10.80
N TYR A 368 27.33 -6.03 -11.18
CA TYR A 368 26.17 -6.40 -10.36
C TYR A 368 26.68 -7.05 -9.07
N SER A 369 26.59 -6.30 -7.99
CA SER A 369 26.80 -6.76 -6.63
C SER A 369 25.48 -6.52 -5.91
N PRO A 370 24.64 -7.56 -5.69
CA PRO A 370 23.34 -7.42 -5.02
C PRO A 370 23.48 -7.11 -3.52
N ILE A 371 24.56 -6.42 -3.15
CA ILE A 371 24.83 -5.98 -1.81
C ILE A 371 23.98 -4.74 -1.58
N VAL A 372 22.92 -4.91 -0.81
CA VAL A 372 22.17 -3.76 -0.29
C VAL A 372 23.07 -3.03 0.70
N ASP A 373 23.34 -1.75 0.43
CA ASP A 373 24.06 -0.89 1.37
C ASP A 373 23.14 -0.54 2.54
N THR A 374 23.31 -1.28 3.64
CA THR A 374 22.50 -1.11 4.85
C THR A 374 22.72 0.23 5.55
N THR A 375 23.78 0.99 5.21
CA THR A 375 24.06 2.30 5.81
C THR A 375 23.27 3.45 5.18
N SER A 376 22.65 3.22 4.01
CA SER A 376 21.87 4.22 3.27
C SER A 376 20.36 3.92 3.20
N LEU A 377 19.90 2.90 3.93
CA LEU A 377 18.49 2.55 4.13
C LEU A 377 17.80 3.55 5.08
N ASP A 378 17.73 4.83 4.71
CA ASP A 378 16.82 5.80 5.38
C ASP A 378 15.44 5.73 4.71
N ALA A 379 14.67 4.70 5.06
CA ALA A 379 13.31 4.49 4.54
C ALA A 379 12.39 5.70 4.82
N ASN A 380 12.64 6.48 5.87
CA ASN A 380 11.77 7.61 6.24
C ASN A 380 11.92 8.83 5.33
N ALA A 381 13.05 9.00 4.63
CA ALA A 381 13.30 10.18 3.81
C ALA A 381 12.77 10.07 2.37
N ARG A 382 12.49 8.85 1.87
CA ARG A 382 12.14 8.58 0.47
C ARG A 382 10.63 8.47 0.19
N ASN A 383 9.80 8.40 1.23
CA ASN A 383 8.42 7.92 1.11
C ASN A 383 7.32 9.00 1.15
N VAL A 384 7.63 10.28 0.93
CA VAL A 384 6.61 11.35 1.03
C VAL A 384 5.45 11.13 0.04
N GLU A 385 5.76 10.76 -1.20
CA GLU A 385 4.75 10.45 -2.23
C GLU A 385 3.97 9.18 -1.91
N HIS A 386 4.62 8.18 -1.31
CA HIS A 386 4.00 6.92 -0.89
C HIS A 386 3.01 7.17 0.25
N ILE A 387 3.42 7.94 1.27
CA ILE A 387 2.55 8.35 2.38
C ILE A 387 1.39 9.21 1.88
N ALA A 388 1.63 10.13 0.95
CA ALA A 388 0.55 10.91 0.33
C ALA A 388 -0.46 10.02 -0.41
N LEU A 389 0.01 9.00 -1.13
CA LEU A 389 -0.86 8.02 -1.77
C LEU A 389 -1.65 7.20 -0.74
N ILE A 390 -1.01 6.71 0.32
CA ILE A 390 -1.68 6.00 1.42
C ILE A 390 -2.75 6.87 2.06
N GLU A 391 -2.48 8.15 2.31
CA GLU A 391 -3.48 9.10 2.81
C GLU A 391 -4.66 9.25 1.85
N GLN A 392 -4.41 9.35 0.55
CA GLN A 392 -5.48 9.44 -0.45
C GLN A 392 -6.32 8.16 -0.49
N MET A 393 -5.69 6.99 -0.40
CA MET A 393 -6.38 5.70 -0.33
C MET A 393 -7.25 5.61 0.92
N CYS A 394 -6.70 5.94 2.11
CA CYS A 394 -7.48 5.92 3.34
C CYS A 394 -8.66 6.90 3.30
N LYS A 395 -8.47 8.12 2.80
CA LYS A 395 -9.55 9.10 2.63
C LYS A 395 -10.62 8.59 1.65
N GLY A 396 -10.19 8.02 0.52
CA GLY A 396 -11.07 7.52 -0.54
C GLY A 396 -11.84 6.26 -0.16
N SER A 397 -11.32 5.43 0.75
CA SER A 397 -11.91 4.15 1.12
C SER A 397 -12.95 4.24 2.24
N MET A 398 -12.98 5.32 3.02
CA MET A 398 -13.92 5.44 4.14
C MET A 398 -15.37 5.27 3.66
N THR A 399 -16.10 4.36 4.30
CA THR A 399 -17.42 3.93 3.83
C THR A 399 -18.47 4.19 4.90
N VAL A 400 -19.48 4.97 4.57
CA VAL A 400 -20.61 5.24 5.46
C VAL A 400 -21.71 4.26 5.13
N VAL A 401 -22.10 3.41 6.09
CA VAL A 401 -23.16 2.41 5.90
C VAL A 401 -24.48 2.84 6.53
N ARG A 402 -24.48 3.92 7.30
CA ARG A 402 -25.69 4.50 7.88
C ARG A 402 -25.52 6.00 8.11
N ASN A 403 -26.53 6.78 7.74
CA ASN A 403 -26.56 8.24 7.94
C ASN A 403 -28.00 8.77 8.07
N VAL A 404 -28.62 8.55 9.23
CA VAL A 404 -29.99 8.97 9.54
C VAL A 404 -30.09 10.50 9.47
N ASP A 405 -31.11 11.00 8.76
CA ASP A 405 -31.43 12.43 8.62
C ASP A 405 -30.26 13.33 8.20
N GLY A 406 -29.25 12.76 7.52
CA GLY A 406 -28.04 13.50 7.14
C GLY A 406 -27.22 13.98 8.34
N THR A 407 -27.14 13.17 9.40
CA THR A 407 -26.32 13.41 10.60
C THR A 407 -24.86 13.74 10.25
N LEU A 408 -24.29 13.04 9.27
CA LEU A 408 -22.98 13.32 8.70
C LEU A 408 -23.11 14.04 7.34
N PRO A 409 -22.23 15.01 7.04
CA PRO A 409 -21.23 15.61 7.93
C PRO A 409 -21.84 16.33 9.14
N LEU A 410 -21.17 16.25 10.29
CA LEU A 410 -21.67 16.78 11.56
C LEU A 410 -21.79 18.32 11.52
N LYS A 411 -22.99 18.80 11.83
CA LYS A 411 -23.36 20.24 11.87
C LYS A 411 -23.55 20.70 13.32
N GLY A 412 -23.70 22.01 13.55
CA GLY A 412 -23.97 22.58 14.89
C GLY A 412 -22.89 22.22 15.91
N LEU A 413 -21.65 22.68 15.65
CA LEU A 413 -20.45 22.30 16.41
C LEU A 413 -20.30 23.06 17.75
N ASP A 414 -21.25 23.95 18.03
CA ASP A 414 -21.44 24.67 19.28
C ASP A 414 -22.12 23.81 20.37
N ARG A 415 -22.71 22.68 19.98
CA ARG A 415 -23.27 21.68 20.91
C ARG A 415 -22.17 21.00 21.74
N LYS A 416 -22.54 20.37 22.85
CA LYS A 416 -21.60 19.63 23.70
C LYS A 416 -21.34 18.25 23.11
N ILE A 417 -20.14 18.05 22.55
CA ILE A 417 -19.75 16.82 21.85
C ILE A 417 -18.73 16.04 22.69
N ALA A 418 -18.97 14.73 22.83
CA ALA A 418 -17.99 13.80 23.39
C ALA A 418 -17.48 12.82 22.33
N TYR A 419 -16.23 12.41 22.47
CA TYR A 419 -15.67 11.24 21.81
C TYR A 419 -15.31 10.19 22.86
N LEU A 420 -15.76 8.96 22.66
CA LEU A 420 -15.38 7.78 23.42
C LEU A 420 -14.59 6.82 22.53
N GLY A 421 -13.30 6.66 22.81
CA GLY A 421 -12.50 5.59 22.23
C GLY A 421 -12.68 4.29 23.03
N TYR A 422 -13.39 3.32 22.45
CA TYR A 422 -13.53 1.98 23.02
C TYR A 422 -12.44 1.03 22.50
N LYS A 423 -11.88 0.24 23.42
CA LYS A 423 -10.63 -0.50 23.25
C LYS A 423 -9.51 0.42 22.76
N ALA A 424 -9.38 1.56 23.43
CA ALA A 424 -8.47 2.62 23.06
C ALA A 424 -7.02 2.14 23.03
N ASN A 425 -6.29 2.57 22.00
CA ASN A 425 -4.84 2.46 21.87
C ASN A 425 -4.28 3.83 21.45
N ARG A 426 -3.02 3.89 21.02
CA ARG A 426 -2.41 5.16 20.53
C ARG A 426 -3.22 5.79 19.38
N ASN A 427 -3.78 4.99 18.47
CA ASN A 427 -4.52 5.47 17.31
C ASN A 427 -5.89 6.04 17.70
N ALA A 428 -6.53 5.48 18.72
CA ALA A 428 -7.73 6.06 19.32
C ALA A 428 -7.50 7.49 19.85
N ARG A 429 -6.29 7.76 20.37
CA ARG A 429 -5.91 9.11 20.82
C ARG A 429 -5.67 10.05 19.64
N ALA A 430 -5.02 9.58 18.58
CA ALA A 430 -4.86 10.35 17.34
C ALA A 430 -6.22 10.75 16.71
N PHE A 431 -7.20 9.85 16.73
CA PHE A 431 -8.59 10.19 16.36
C PHE A 431 -9.14 11.31 17.25
N GLY A 432 -9.00 11.17 18.57
CA GLY A 432 -9.45 12.15 19.57
C GLY A 432 -8.80 13.53 19.38
N GLU A 433 -7.54 13.58 18.99
CA GLU A 433 -6.83 14.81 18.66
C GLU A 433 -7.35 15.43 17.36
N MET A 434 -7.61 14.62 16.33
CA MET A 434 -8.13 15.12 15.06
C MET A 434 -9.55 15.68 15.19
N VAL A 435 -10.46 15.02 15.92
CA VAL A 435 -11.83 15.54 16.12
C VAL A 435 -11.84 16.87 16.88
N ARG A 436 -10.89 17.09 17.80
CA ARG A 436 -10.72 18.36 18.51
C ARG A 436 -10.29 19.53 17.63
N ARG A 437 -9.71 19.24 16.45
CA ARG A 437 -9.38 20.30 15.48
C ARG A 437 -10.62 20.88 14.81
N TYR A 438 -11.72 20.11 14.76
CA TYR A 438 -12.96 20.57 14.14
C TYR A 438 -13.96 21.19 15.13
N ALA A 439 -13.99 20.74 16.39
CA ALA A 439 -14.91 21.24 17.41
C ALA A 439 -14.35 21.08 18.83
N PRO A 440 -14.86 21.81 19.83
CA PRO A 440 -14.61 21.53 21.25
C PRO A 440 -15.19 20.15 21.62
N VAL A 441 -14.34 19.11 21.61
CA VAL A 441 -14.72 17.73 21.91
C VAL A 441 -14.02 17.22 23.17
N ASP A 442 -14.82 16.80 24.15
CA ASP A 442 -14.31 16.09 25.33
C ASP A 442 -14.02 14.63 24.97
N THR A 443 -12.85 14.12 25.33
CA THR A 443 -12.41 12.77 24.92
C THR A 443 -12.29 11.85 26.12
N PHE A 444 -12.85 10.64 25.97
CA PHE A 444 -12.84 9.58 26.96
C PHE A 444 -12.29 8.31 26.33
N TYR A 445 -11.66 7.47 27.14
CA TYR A 445 -11.02 6.25 26.67
C TYR A 445 -11.35 5.11 27.60
N LEU A 446 -11.73 3.97 27.02
CA LEU A 446 -11.87 2.69 27.69
C LEU A 446 -10.92 1.72 27.01
N GLU A 447 -10.03 1.11 27.78
CA GLU A 447 -9.08 0.13 27.26
C GLU A 447 -9.77 -1.22 26.98
N SER A 448 -9.03 -2.16 26.40
CA SER A 448 -9.56 -3.50 26.13
C SER A 448 -9.86 -4.22 27.45
N GLY A 449 -11.01 -4.92 27.51
CA GLY A 449 -11.44 -5.64 28.71
C GLY A 449 -12.21 -4.80 29.73
N ALA A 450 -12.63 -3.58 29.37
CA ALA A 450 -13.52 -2.78 30.20
C ALA A 450 -14.78 -3.56 30.59
N SER A 451 -15.10 -3.55 31.87
CA SER A 451 -16.26 -4.22 32.47
C SER A 451 -17.58 -3.52 32.10
N VAL A 452 -18.69 -4.25 32.28
CA VAL A 452 -20.04 -3.68 32.12
C VAL A 452 -20.27 -2.50 33.07
N ASP A 453 -19.70 -2.54 34.27
CA ASP A 453 -19.81 -1.44 35.25
C ASP A 453 -19.08 -0.19 34.79
N GLU A 454 -17.90 -0.34 34.19
CA GLU A 454 -17.15 0.78 33.59
C GLU A 454 -17.89 1.37 32.39
N LEU A 455 -18.48 0.52 31.52
CA LEU A 455 -19.33 0.98 30.42
C LEU A 455 -20.58 1.71 30.94
N ALA A 456 -21.21 1.22 32.01
CA ALA A 456 -22.36 1.86 32.62
C ALA A 456 -22.01 3.19 33.29
N ALA A 457 -20.86 3.27 33.94
CA ALA A 457 -20.34 4.52 34.49
C ALA A 457 -20.04 5.53 33.37
N MET A 458 -19.42 5.09 32.27
CA MET A 458 -19.15 5.94 31.12
C MET A 458 -20.45 6.44 30.48
N ARG A 459 -21.42 5.55 30.26
CA ARG A 459 -22.75 5.92 29.75
C ARG A 459 -23.41 7.01 30.60
N ARG A 460 -23.43 6.87 31.94
CA ARG A 460 -23.97 7.91 32.84
C ARG A 460 -23.25 9.24 32.70
N ARG A 461 -21.92 9.20 32.55
CA ARG A 461 -21.09 10.40 32.36
C ARG A 461 -21.36 11.08 31.02
N LEU A 462 -21.66 10.31 29.97
CA LEU A 462 -21.93 10.84 28.63
C LEU A 462 -23.40 11.22 28.39
N ALA A 463 -24.29 11.00 29.38
CA ALA A 463 -25.70 11.38 29.28
C ALA A 463 -25.91 12.90 29.14
N ASP A 464 -24.97 13.71 29.66
CA ASP A 464 -25.02 15.18 29.60
C ASP A 464 -24.49 15.76 28.28
N TYR A 465 -24.19 14.94 27.26
CA TYR A 465 -23.69 15.38 25.96
C TYR A 465 -24.76 15.27 24.89
N ASP A 466 -24.82 16.30 24.03
CA ASP A 466 -25.78 16.38 22.93
C ASP A 466 -25.44 15.38 21.81
N GLU A 467 -24.16 15.13 21.59
CA GLU A 467 -23.66 14.20 20.59
C GLU A 467 -22.47 13.40 21.14
N VAL A 468 -22.45 12.10 20.85
CA VAL A 468 -21.39 11.19 21.27
C VAL A 468 -20.89 10.42 20.06
N ILE A 469 -19.60 10.57 19.78
CA ILE A 469 -18.86 9.81 18.77
C ILE A 469 -18.20 8.62 19.47
N LEU A 470 -18.54 7.41 19.04
CA LEU A 470 -17.94 6.16 19.51
C LEU A 470 -16.95 5.64 18.49
N GLY A 471 -15.66 5.60 18.84
CA GLY A 471 -14.63 4.93 18.03
C GLY A 471 -14.35 3.53 18.56
N VAL A 472 -14.38 2.52 17.69
CA VAL A 472 -14.12 1.12 18.04
C VAL A 472 -12.79 0.69 17.40
N HIS A 473 -11.70 0.68 18.19
CA HIS A 473 -10.32 0.68 17.67
C HIS A 473 -9.63 -0.68 17.64
N ALA A 474 -9.69 -1.49 18.71
CA ALA A 474 -8.90 -2.73 18.75
C ALA A 474 -9.69 -3.94 18.23
N VAL A 475 -9.73 -4.09 16.92
CA VAL A 475 -10.45 -5.16 16.22
C VAL A 475 -9.47 -6.12 15.57
N ASN A 476 -9.81 -7.41 15.59
CA ASN A 476 -9.02 -8.46 14.97
C ASN A 476 -9.54 -8.67 13.54
N HIS A 477 -8.70 -9.02 12.58
CA HIS A 477 -9.18 -9.35 11.22
C HIS A 477 -9.71 -10.79 11.10
N ARG A 478 -9.54 -11.62 12.14
CA ARG A 478 -9.90 -13.04 12.12
C ARG A 478 -11.35 -13.27 12.57
N PRO A 479 -12.19 -13.92 11.74
CA PRO A 479 -13.58 -14.23 12.09
C PRO A 479 -13.73 -15.12 13.34
N HIS A 480 -12.85 -16.12 13.52
CA HIS A 480 -12.88 -17.02 14.68
C HIS A 480 -12.56 -16.32 16.02
N LYS A 481 -11.93 -15.14 15.97
CA LYS A 481 -11.75 -14.26 17.15
C LYS A 481 -12.89 -13.24 17.28
N ASN A 482 -14.01 -13.46 16.58
CA ASN A 482 -15.16 -12.56 16.49
C ASN A 482 -14.77 -11.12 16.10
N PHE A 483 -13.75 -10.97 15.26
CA PHE A 483 -13.15 -9.67 14.92
C PHE A 483 -12.72 -8.83 16.13
N GLY A 484 -12.45 -9.45 17.28
CA GLY A 484 -12.15 -8.77 18.53
C GLY A 484 -13.36 -8.08 19.18
N ILE A 485 -14.58 -8.35 18.73
CA ILE A 485 -15.82 -7.85 19.33
C ILE A 485 -16.16 -8.69 20.57
N ASP A 486 -16.27 -8.01 21.71
CA ASP A 486 -16.80 -8.58 22.95
C ASP A 486 -18.34 -8.55 22.91
N THR A 487 -18.98 -9.73 22.99
CA THR A 487 -20.43 -9.88 22.85
C THR A 487 -21.21 -9.13 23.95
N LEU A 488 -20.75 -9.16 25.19
CA LEU A 488 -21.46 -8.54 26.31
C LEU A 488 -21.36 -7.01 26.22
N CYS A 489 -20.17 -6.49 25.89
CA CYS A 489 -19.97 -5.06 25.66
C CYS A 489 -20.75 -4.58 24.43
N ALA A 490 -20.78 -5.39 23.36
CA ALA A 490 -21.56 -5.15 22.15
C ALA A 490 -23.06 -5.00 22.45
N GLU A 491 -23.65 -5.90 23.24
CA GLU A 491 -25.05 -5.80 23.66
C GLU A 491 -25.32 -4.55 24.50
N TYR A 492 -24.38 -4.17 25.37
CA TYR A 492 -24.52 -2.95 26.17
C TYR A 492 -24.47 -1.67 25.31
N ILE A 493 -23.51 -1.59 24.39
CA ILE A 493 -23.37 -0.49 23.43
C ILE A 493 -24.61 -0.41 22.53
N SER A 494 -25.14 -1.56 22.10
CA SER A 494 -26.39 -1.65 21.33
C SER A 494 -27.55 -0.97 22.05
N LYS A 495 -27.81 -1.34 23.32
CA LYS A 495 -28.88 -0.74 24.13
C LYS A 495 -28.69 0.76 24.28
N TRP A 496 -27.45 1.19 24.58
CA TRP A 496 -27.12 2.60 24.70
C TRP A 496 -27.39 3.38 23.40
N SER A 497 -27.00 2.83 22.26
CA SER A 497 -27.21 3.49 20.96
C SER A 497 -28.69 3.71 20.61
N GLN A 498 -29.61 2.90 21.14
CA GLN A 498 -31.06 3.09 20.98
C GLN A 498 -31.61 4.21 21.87
N GLU A 499 -31.04 4.39 23.06
CA GLU A 499 -31.52 5.36 24.04
C GLU A 499 -30.98 6.78 23.78
N GLN A 500 -29.72 6.86 23.34
CA GLN A 500 -29.04 8.10 22.98
C GLN A 500 -28.44 7.86 21.61
N GLY A 501 -29.03 8.42 20.55
CA GLY A 501 -28.56 8.16 19.18
C GLY A 501 -27.08 8.54 19.02
N LEU A 502 -26.21 7.53 18.89
CA LEU A 502 -24.75 7.69 18.81
C LEU A 502 -24.29 7.75 17.34
N ILE A 503 -23.08 8.29 17.12
CA ILE A 503 -22.33 8.15 15.87
C ILE A 503 -21.21 7.13 16.11
N ALA A 504 -21.07 6.12 15.26
CA ALA A 504 -20.03 5.10 15.38
C ALA A 504 -19.02 5.13 14.24
N VAL A 505 -17.76 4.88 14.58
CA VAL A 505 -16.67 4.58 13.63
C VAL A 505 -16.03 3.25 14.02
N TYR A 506 -16.01 2.32 13.08
CA TYR A 506 -15.47 0.98 13.25
C TYR A 506 -14.19 0.81 12.43
N PHE A 507 -13.06 0.55 13.10
CA PHE A 507 -11.74 0.49 12.48
C PHE A 507 -11.30 -0.95 12.14
N GLY A 508 -12.16 -1.71 11.45
CA GLY A 508 -11.92 -3.13 11.12
C GLY A 508 -12.67 -3.64 9.90
N SER A 509 -12.59 -4.96 9.71
CA SER A 509 -13.22 -5.66 8.58
C SER A 509 -14.74 -5.42 8.49
N PRO A 510 -15.32 -5.07 7.32
CA PRO A 510 -16.75 -4.88 7.13
C PRO A 510 -17.60 -6.11 7.49
N TYR A 511 -17.05 -7.32 7.47
CA TYR A 511 -17.76 -8.53 7.91
C TYR A 511 -18.16 -8.53 9.38
N ALA A 512 -17.49 -7.71 10.20
CA ALA A 512 -17.88 -7.48 11.57
C ALA A 512 -19.31 -6.93 11.71
N LEU A 513 -19.87 -6.29 10.66
CA LEU A 513 -21.26 -5.82 10.66
C LEU A 513 -22.27 -6.95 10.86
N ASN A 514 -21.97 -8.18 10.41
CA ASN A 514 -22.80 -9.38 10.67
C ASN A 514 -22.80 -9.77 12.15
N ARG A 515 -21.73 -9.43 12.88
CA ARG A 515 -21.60 -9.67 14.33
C ARG A 515 -22.08 -8.48 15.17
N LEU A 516 -22.37 -7.36 14.52
CA LEU A 516 -22.86 -6.12 15.10
C LEU A 516 -24.24 -5.77 14.50
N PRO A 517 -25.27 -6.64 14.53
CA PRO A 517 -26.54 -6.40 13.82
C PRO A 517 -27.24 -5.11 14.27
N TRP A 518 -26.90 -4.62 15.45
CA TRP A 518 -27.35 -3.37 16.03
C TRP A 518 -26.65 -2.11 15.50
N HIS A 519 -25.77 -2.21 14.49
CA HIS A 519 -25.23 -1.05 13.81
C HIS A 519 -26.34 -0.16 13.19
N THR A 520 -27.55 -0.70 12.99
CA THR A 520 -28.76 0.04 12.60
C THR A 520 -29.36 0.94 13.70
N ASN A 521 -28.92 0.81 14.95
CA ASN A 521 -29.40 1.65 16.05
C ASN A 521 -28.72 3.02 16.08
N PHE A 522 -27.55 3.17 15.45
CA PHE A 522 -26.78 4.42 15.43
C PHE A 522 -27.44 5.48 14.53
N LYS A 523 -27.21 6.76 14.82
CA LYS A 523 -27.53 7.84 13.88
C LYS A 523 -26.67 7.74 12.63
N ALA A 524 -25.39 7.43 12.80
CA ALA A 524 -24.48 7.20 11.70
C ALA A 524 -23.45 6.11 12.04
N PHE A 525 -23.03 5.36 11.03
CA PHE A 525 -22.03 4.30 11.18
C PHE A 525 -21.05 4.33 10.01
N VAL A 526 -19.76 4.48 10.34
CA VAL A 526 -18.65 4.54 9.38
C VAL A 526 -17.77 3.30 9.54
N VAL A 527 -17.51 2.60 8.44
CA VAL A 527 -16.49 1.56 8.35
C VAL A 527 -15.20 2.21 7.87
N ALA A 528 -14.20 2.22 8.75
CA ALA A 528 -12.88 2.77 8.52
C ALA A 528 -11.82 1.69 8.24
N TYR A 529 -12.22 0.41 8.15
CA TYR A 529 -11.45 -0.76 7.68
C TYR A 529 -10.25 -1.21 8.52
N ASP A 530 -9.42 -0.28 8.96
CA ASP A 530 -8.18 -0.54 9.67
C ASP A 530 -7.93 0.55 10.72
N ASN A 531 -7.19 0.22 11.77
CA ASN A 531 -6.94 1.08 12.91
C ASN A 531 -5.55 1.72 12.85
N THR A 532 -5.09 2.14 11.67
CA THR A 532 -3.86 2.95 11.54
C THR A 532 -4.11 4.41 11.93
N GLU A 533 -3.06 5.17 12.24
CA GLU A 533 -3.19 6.62 12.50
C GLU A 533 -3.81 7.37 11.31
N ILE A 534 -3.46 6.99 10.08
CA ILE A 534 -3.99 7.60 8.86
C ILE A 534 -5.49 7.34 8.71
N ASN A 535 -5.95 6.10 8.93
CA ASN A 535 -7.39 5.76 8.91
C ASN A 535 -8.16 6.53 9.99
N ASN A 536 -7.60 6.64 11.18
CA ASN A 536 -8.19 7.39 12.30
C ASN A 536 -8.37 8.87 11.95
N ARG A 537 -7.34 9.50 11.39
CA ARG A 537 -7.43 10.88 10.91
C ARG A 537 -8.48 10.99 9.80
N ALA A 538 -8.42 10.16 8.75
CA ALA A 538 -9.37 10.18 7.64
C ALA A 538 -10.83 10.06 8.11
N ALA A 539 -11.13 9.13 9.03
CA ALA A 539 -12.47 8.95 9.56
C ALA A 539 -12.96 10.18 10.36
N ALA A 540 -12.09 10.79 11.17
CA ALA A 540 -12.42 12.03 11.86
C ALA A 540 -12.73 13.16 10.88
N GLN A 541 -11.92 13.32 9.82
CA GLN A 541 -12.19 14.33 8.79
C GLN A 541 -13.52 14.07 8.07
N LEU A 542 -13.85 12.81 7.78
CA LEU A 542 -15.11 12.44 7.15
C LEU A 542 -16.31 12.83 8.02
N ILE A 543 -16.26 12.54 9.33
CA ILE A 543 -17.34 12.87 10.26
C ILE A 543 -17.67 14.36 10.23
N PHE A 544 -16.65 15.22 10.23
CA PHE A 544 -16.84 16.67 10.23
C PHE A 544 -16.96 17.28 8.83
N GLY A 545 -16.81 16.47 7.76
CA GLY A 545 -16.96 16.89 6.38
C GLY A 545 -15.74 17.60 5.79
N GLY A 546 -14.55 17.40 6.38
CA GLY A 546 -13.28 17.82 5.80
C GLY A 546 -12.89 17.02 4.56
N ILE A 547 -13.45 15.81 4.39
CA ILE A 547 -13.30 15.00 3.17
C ILE A 547 -14.67 14.49 2.68
N PRO A 548 -14.80 14.17 1.38
CA PRO A 548 -16.00 13.53 0.84
C PRO A 548 -16.11 12.06 1.29
N ALA A 549 -17.33 11.51 1.30
CA ALA A 549 -17.58 10.07 1.49
C ALA A 549 -17.77 9.40 0.13
N LYS A 550 -16.71 8.73 -0.35
CA LYS A 550 -16.66 8.08 -1.67
C LYS A 550 -16.52 6.56 -1.63
N GLY A 551 -16.09 6.01 -0.49
CA GLY A 551 -15.89 4.58 -0.33
C GLY A 551 -17.19 3.79 -0.46
N VAL A 552 -17.09 2.54 -0.87
CA VAL A 552 -18.21 1.60 -0.94
C VAL A 552 -17.86 0.28 -0.28
N LEU A 553 -18.86 -0.47 0.21
CA LEU A 553 -18.58 -1.80 0.75
C LEU A 553 -18.01 -2.73 -0.34
N PRO A 554 -16.80 -3.31 -0.17
CA PRO A 554 -16.20 -4.24 -1.12
C PRO A 554 -16.84 -5.64 -1.07
N VAL A 555 -17.67 -5.89 -0.06
CA VAL A 555 -18.28 -7.18 0.27
C VAL A 555 -19.74 -6.95 0.68
N ALA A 556 -20.56 -7.99 0.56
CA ALA A 556 -21.91 -7.97 1.12
C ALA A 556 -21.86 -8.35 2.62
N THR A 557 -22.84 -7.85 3.37
CA THR A 557 -23.13 -8.21 4.75
C THR A 557 -24.59 -8.66 4.83
N ASP A 558 -25.06 -9.09 5.99
CA ASP A 558 -26.45 -9.55 6.16
C ASP A 558 -27.48 -8.44 5.90
N LEU A 559 -27.08 -7.16 6.05
CA LEU A 559 -27.96 -6.00 5.90
C LEU A 559 -27.59 -5.09 4.72
N TYR A 560 -26.37 -5.15 4.20
CA TYR A 560 -25.92 -4.30 3.12
C TYR A 560 -25.39 -5.10 1.95
N GLU A 561 -25.84 -4.74 0.75
CA GLU A 561 -25.29 -5.29 -0.47
C GLU A 561 -23.87 -4.76 -0.72
N ARG A 562 -23.10 -5.54 -1.48
CA ARG A 562 -21.82 -5.10 -2.02
C ARG A 562 -22.01 -3.80 -2.84
N GLY A 563 -21.12 -2.84 -2.68
CA GLY A 563 -21.19 -1.54 -3.34
C GLY A 563 -22.04 -0.50 -2.60
N TYR A 564 -22.70 -0.87 -1.50
CA TYR A 564 -23.51 0.06 -0.71
C TYR A 564 -22.65 1.12 0.00
N SER A 565 -23.11 2.38 -0.02
CA SER A 565 -22.67 3.46 0.88
C SER A 565 -23.59 4.68 0.80
N GLU A 566 -23.73 5.40 1.92
CA GLU A 566 -24.23 6.78 1.99
C GLU A 566 -23.11 7.75 1.55
N ARG A 567 -23.29 8.44 0.41
CA ARG A 567 -22.20 9.20 -0.25
C ARG A 567 -22.47 10.70 -0.33
N TRP A 568 -21.39 11.48 -0.29
CA TRP A 568 -21.40 12.89 -0.69
C TRP A 568 -20.08 13.24 -1.38
N ASN A 569 -20.18 14.07 -2.43
CA ASN A 569 -19.06 14.26 -3.36
C ASN A 569 -18.08 15.37 -2.95
N ASP A 570 -18.54 16.33 -2.15
CA ASP A 570 -17.79 17.53 -1.83
C ASP A 570 -17.44 17.60 -0.35
N ALA A 571 -16.20 18.03 -0.06
CA ALA A 571 -15.86 18.47 1.29
C ALA A 571 -16.67 19.74 1.61
N VAL A 572 -17.26 19.77 2.81
CA VAL A 572 -18.05 20.90 3.30
C VAL A 572 -17.29 21.72 4.36
N ARG A 573 -16.10 21.25 4.77
CA ARG A 573 -15.16 21.95 5.65
C ARG A 573 -13.74 21.83 5.14
N VAL A 574 -12.84 22.63 5.72
CA VAL A 574 -11.41 22.56 5.47
C VAL A 574 -10.86 21.23 5.98
N GLU A 575 -10.08 20.59 5.13
CA GLU A 575 -9.29 19.42 5.48
C GLU A 575 -8.05 19.83 6.29
N PHE A 576 -7.70 19.07 7.33
CA PHE A 576 -6.42 19.20 8.03
C PHE A 576 -5.39 18.25 7.41
N VAL A 577 -4.29 18.82 6.94
CA VAL A 577 -3.15 18.06 6.43
C VAL A 577 -2.01 18.17 7.44
N ASP A 578 -1.63 17.06 8.05
CA ASP A 578 -0.47 16.97 8.93
C ASP A 578 0.70 16.39 8.14
N TYR A 579 1.58 17.25 7.63
CA TYR A 579 2.93 16.83 7.25
C TYR A 579 3.79 16.96 8.50
N SER A 580 4.45 15.87 8.94
CA SER A 580 5.40 16.01 10.03
C SER A 580 6.57 16.90 9.56
N PRO A 581 7.04 17.88 10.35
CA PRO A 581 8.16 18.75 9.96
C PRO A 581 9.48 18.01 9.68
N GLU A 582 9.57 16.73 10.04
CA GLU A 582 10.74 15.87 9.80
C GLU A 582 10.79 15.31 8.38
N GLN A 583 9.64 15.10 7.75
CA GLN A 583 9.52 14.50 6.42
C GLN A 583 10.00 15.40 5.27
N GLN A 584 10.14 16.71 5.49
CA GLN A 584 10.57 17.65 4.43
C GLN A 584 12.10 17.88 4.35
N PHE A 585 12.89 17.53 5.38
CA PHE A 585 14.26 18.05 5.49
C PHE A 585 15.41 17.09 5.13
N ARG A 586 15.14 15.86 4.65
CA ARG A 586 16.19 14.90 4.25
C ARG A 586 16.18 14.51 2.78
N MET A 587 16.10 15.48 1.87
CA MET A 587 16.54 15.28 0.47
C MET A 587 17.99 15.76 0.30
N ARG A 588 18.94 14.87 -0.06
CA ARG A 588 20.27 15.30 -0.54
C ARG A 588 20.84 14.36 -1.60
N GLY A 589 21.25 14.94 -2.74
CA GLY A 589 22.13 14.24 -3.67
C GLY A 589 22.40 14.85 -5.06
N GLY A 590 22.33 16.15 -5.29
CA GLY A 590 22.75 16.77 -6.57
C GLY A 590 23.58 18.03 -6.36
N LYS A 591 24.86 18.03 -6.75
CA LYS A 591 25.81 19.16 -6.62
C LYS A 591 25.34 20.42 -7.37
N VAL A 592 25.42 21.61 -6.74
CA VAL A 592 25.79 22.90 -7.37
C VAL A 592 26.48 23.82 -6.31
N TYR A 593 27.37 24.68 -6.78
CA TYR A 593 28.35 25.51 -6.10
C TYR A 593 27.80 26.78 -5.38
N GLY A 594 28.30 27.05 -4.16
CA GLY A 594 28.64 28.37 -3.57
C GLY A 594 27.57 29.49 -3.43
N ASN A 595 27.36 29.98 -2.19
CA ASN A 595 27.53 31.39 -1.74
C ASN A 595 26.75 31.70 -0.44
N ALA A 596 27.45 31.97 0.66
CA ALA A 596 26.89 32.51 1.92
C ALA A 596 27.08 34.03 2.00
N ILE A 597 26.24 34.74 2.75
CA ILE A 597 26.48 36.13 3.18
C ILE A 597 26.62 36.13 4.71
N GLU A 598 27.68 36.77 5.17
CA GLU A 598 27.97 37.01 6.58
C GLU A 598 27.36 38.37 6.97
N THR A 599 26.54 38.41 8.02
CA THR A 599 26.02 39.68 8.55
C THR A 599 27.05 40.35 9.48
N ALA A 600 26.90 41.65 9.72
CA ALA A 600 27.88 42.47 10.45
C ALA A 600 28.14 42.05 11.92
N ASP A 601 27.33 41.12 12.45
CA ASP A 601 27.41 40.50 13.77
C ASP A 601 27.94 39.06 13.75
N GLY A 602 28.42 38.57 12.59
CA GLY A 602 29.08 37.26 12.46
C GLY A 602 28.12 36.06 12.37
N ALA A 603 26.82 36.29 12.18
CA ALA A 603 25.88 35.21 11.90
C ALA A 603 26.02 34.75 10.43
N VAL A 604 26.23 33.44 10.25
CA VAL A 604 26.27 32.80 8.93
C VAL A 604 24.88 32.26 8.62
N LEU A 605 24.11 32.97 7.80
CA LEU A 605 22.81 32.52 7.31
C LEU A 605 23.00 31.64 6.06
N ARG A 606 22.64 30.35 6.14
CA ARG A 606 22.65 29.40 5.02
C ARG A 606 21.28 29.38 4.35
N TYR A 607 21.18 29.94 3.15
CA TYR A 607 19.91 30.13 2.42
C TYR A 607 19.35 28.89 1.68
N ASP A 608 20.10 27.80 1.54
CA ASP A 608 19.71 26.69 0.64
C ASP A 608 18.72 25.67 1.23
N ALA A 609 18.24 25.85 2.46
CA ALA A 609 17.33 24.89 3.09
C ALA A 609 15.83 25.24 2.94
N LEU A 610 15.48 26.40 2.36
CA LEU A 610 14.12 26.93 2.42
C LEU A 610 13.44 27.20 1.07
N PHE A 611 14.11 27.00 -0.07
CA PHE A 611 13.55 27.38 -1.37
C PHE A 611 13.81 26.35 -2.47
N ARG A 612 12.73 25.72 -2.94
CA ARG A 612 12.52 25.47 -4.37
C ARG A 612 11.24 26.21 -4.75
N VAL A 613 11.38 27.39 -5.31
CA VAL A 613 10.30 28.08 -6.02
C VAL A 613 10.45 27.67 -7.48
N GLU A 614 9.56 26.82 -7.98
CA GLU A 614 9.46 26.58 -9.42
C GLU A 614 8.58 27.67 -10.03
N GLY A 615 9.20 28.78 -10.43
CA GLY A 615 8.50 29.92 -11.06
C GLY A 615 9.41 31.13 -11.29
N GLU A 616 9.13 31.92 -12.33
CA GLU A 616 9.84 33.18 -12.57
C GLU A 616 9.50 34.20 -11.47
N LEU A 617 10.49 34.80 -10.83
CA LEU A 617 10.25 35.92 -9.91
C LEU A 617 9.57 37.08 -10.64
N LEU A 618 8.61 37.73 -9.99
CA LEU A 618 8.00 38.95 -10.53
C LEU A 618 9.06 40.05 -10.72
N SER A 619 8.92 40.86 -11.77
CA SER A 619 9.79 42.01 -11.98
C SER A 619 9.76 42.97 -10.78
N LYS A 620 10.89 43.62 -10.45
CA LYS A 620 11.02 44.58 -9.33
C LYS A 620 9.92 45.65 -9.32
N SER A 621 9.48 46.13 -10.50
CA SER A 621 8.42 47.13 -10.64
C SER A 621 7.05 46.60 -10.21
N LYS A 622 6.70 45.36 -10.59
CA LYS A 622 5.47 44.68 -10.15
C LYS A 622 5.46 44.44 -8.65
N MET A 623 6.58 43.97 -8.08
CA MET A 623 6.71 43.76 -6.65
C MET A 623 6.52 45.06 -5.84
N ARG A 624 7.14 46.17 -6.25
CA ARG A 624 6.93 47.49 -5.60
C ARG A 624 5.49 47.97 -5.70
N ARG A 625 4.83 47.74 -6.84
CA ARG A 625 3.41 48.10 -7.03
C ARG A 625 2.50 47.30 -6.09
N ILE A 626 2.77 46.01 -5.88
CA ILE A 626 2.03 45.18 -4.93
C ILE A 626 2.29 45.66 -3.49
N ALA A 627 3.54 45.89 -3.08
CA ALA A 627 3.84 46.40 -1.74
C ALA A 627 3.14 47.73 -1.43
N LYS A 628 3.04 48.63 -2.43
CA LYS A 628 2.28 49.88 -2.30
C LYS A 628 0.77 49.62 -2.14
N LEU A 629 0.20 48.69 -2.93
CA LEU A 629 -1.21 48.29 -2.80
C LEU A 629 -1.52 47.67 -1.44
N LEU A 630 -0.55 46.99 -0.83
CA LEU A 630 -0.64 46.37 0.48
C LEU A 630 -0.40 47.36 1.65
N GLY A 631 -0.14 48.64 1.37
CA GLY A 631 0.10 49.66 2.40
C GLY A 631 1.45 49.54 3.13
N MET A 632 2.42 48.81 2.57
CA MET A 632 3.65 48.39 3.27
C MET A 632 4.81 49.39 3.19
N GLY A 633 4.62 50.56 2.55
CA GLY A 633 5.67 51.58 2.38
C GLY A 633 6.90 51.11 1.57
N ASP A 634 7.96 51.92 1.55
CA ASP A 634 9.27 51.57 0.94
C ASP A 634 10.10 50.67 1.87
N SER A 635 9.57 49.50 2.22
CA SER A 635 10.32 48.48 2.96
C SER A 635 11.55 47.99 2.18
N ARG A 636 12.58 47.53 2.91
CA ARG A 636 13.91 47.22 2.37
C ARG A 636 13.85 46.08 1.36
N PHE A 637 13.89 46.44 0.08
CA PHE A 637 13.95 45.51 -1.04
C PHE A 637 15.36 44.96 -1.21
N GLU A 638 15.58 43.69 -0.88
CA GLU A 638 16.82 42.97 -1.21
C GLU A 638 16.49 41.69 -2.00
N LYS A 639 17.18 41.52 -3.13
CA LYS A 639 17.22 40.29 -3.94
C LYS A 639 15.86 39.60 -4.27
N GLY A 640 14.74 40.34 -4.31
CA GLY A 640 13.43 39.78 -4.67
C GLY A 640 12.51 39.44 -3.50
N TYR A 641 12.88 39.87 -2.29
CA TYR A 641 12.16 39.62 -1.05
C TYR A 641 11.82 40.96 -0.38
N PHE A 642 10.79 40.95 0.46
CA PHE A 642 10.43 42.05 1.34
C PHE A 642 10.54 41.62 2.79
N THR A 643 11.19 42.45 3.60
CA THR A 643 11.25 42.32 5.06
C THR A 643 10.34 43.37 5.69
N THR A 644 9.49 42.97 6.64
CA THR A 644 8.58 43.86 7.36
C THR A 644 8.39 43.40 8.80
N THR A 645 7.64 44.17 9.61
CA THR A 645 7.36 43.80 10.99
C THR A 645 6.31 42.69 11.06
N LEU A 646 6.35 41.89 12.12
CA LEU A 646 5.36 40.85 12.37
C LEU A 646 3.92 41.40 12.41
N ASP A 647 3.71 42.57 13.01
CA ASP A 647 2.39 43.21 13.10
C ASP A 647 1.84 43.61 11.73
N ASP A 648 2.70 44.13 10.85
CA ASP A 648 2.29 44.52 9.49
C ASP A 648 2.06 43.29 8.60
N MET A 649 2.82 42.22 8.81
CA MET A 649 2.58 40.93 8.15
C MET A 649 1.30 40.25 8.62
N ALA A 650 0.99 40.31 9.93
CA ALA A 650 -0.25 39.78 10.47
C ALA A 650 -1.48 40.54 9.92
N LYS A 651 -1.40 41.89 9.82
CA LYS A 651 -2.43 42.70 9.15
C LYS A 651 -2.58 42.32 7.68
N LEU A 652 -1.48 42.05 6.98
CA LEU A 652 -1.50 41.62 5.58
C LEU A 652 -2.22 40.27 5.41
N VAL A 653 -1.81 39.24 6.15
CA VAL A 653 -2.43 37.91 6.10
C VAL A 653 -3.91 38.02 6.46
N TRP A 654 -4.25 38.76 7.52
CA TRP A 654 -5.63 38.99 7.92
C TRP A 654 -6.45 39.70 6.82
N THR A 655 -5.88 40.68 6.13
CA THR A 655 -6.54 41.41 5.03
C THR A 655 -6.75 40.51 3.81
N LEU A 656 -5.76 39.70 3.46
CA LEU A 656 -5.84 38.74 2.36
C LEU A 656 -6.86 37.62 2.64
N MET A 657 -6.97 37.18 3.89
CA MET A 657 -7.93 36.16 4.31
C MET A 657 -9.37 36.67 4.33
N ASN A 658 -9.59 37.94 4.70
CA ASN A 658 -10.95 38.43 5.02
C ASN A 658 -11.57 39.36 3.98
N ASN A 659 -10.79 40.14 3.22
CA ASN A 659 -11.37 41.25 2.45
C ASN A 659 -11.00 41.28 0.97
N GLY A 660 -9.91 40.65 0.53
CA GLY A 660 -9.31 40.99 -0.77
C GLY A 660 -8.84 42.46 -0.78
N VAL A 661 -7.68 42.75 -1.35
CA VAL A 661 -7.12 44.10 -1.23
C VAL A 661 -7.76 45.01 -2.28
N TYR A 662 -8.74 45.82 -1.86
CA TYR A 662 -9.28 46.92 -2.66
C TYR A 662 -8.45 48.17 -2.40
N GLY A 663 -7.56 48.52 -3.33
CA GLY A 663 -6.67 49.67 -3.21
C GLY A 663 -7.45 50.98 -3.08
N GLY A 664 -7.40 51.59 -1.91
CA GLY A 664 -8.05 52.87 -1.59
C GLY A 664 -7.24 54.10 -2.01
N GLU A 665 -7.02 54.29 -3.30
CA GLU A 665 -6.66 55.61 -3.87
C GLU A 665 -7.59 55.87 -5.07
N ARG A 666 -8.20 57.07 -5.16
CA ARG A 666 -9.10 57.46 -6.26
C ARG A 666 -8.39 57.27 -7.62
N CYS A 667 -8.77 56.26 -8.39
CA CYS A 667 -8.32 56.02 -9.76
C CYS A 667 -8.85 57.15 -10.70
N ILE A 668 -7.96 57.80 -11.47
CA ILE A 668 -8.29 58.93 -12.37
C ILE A 668 -8.72 58.46 -13.78
N ARG A 669 -8.52 57.18 -14.15
CA ARG A 669 -8.98 56.60 -15.43
C ARG A 669 -9.42 55.13 -15.29
N GLU A 670 -10.50 54.77 -16.00
CA GLU A 670 -10.97 53.39 -16.20
C GLU A 670 -9.95 52.60 -17.03
N GLY A 671 -9.08 51.85 -16.36
CA GLY A 671 -8.08 50.99 -17.01
C GLY A 671 -6.91 50.56 -16.12
N ASP A 672 -6.65 51.29 -15.03
CA ASP A 672 -5.43 51.07 -14.19
C ASP A 672 -5.67 50.34 -12.85
N CYS A 673 -6.91 49.98 -12.55
CA CYS A 673 -7.32 49.42 -11.27
C CYS A 673 -7.57 47.88 -11.38
N GLU A 674 -6.51 47.07 -11.47
CA GLU A 674 -6.60 45.63 -11.13
C GLU A 674 -6.47 45.49 -9.61
N ALA A 675 -7.58 45.29 -8.90
CA ALA A 675 -7.54 44.93 -7.49
C ALA A 675 -6.83 43.57 -7.31
N LEU A 676 -5.94 43.46 -6.32
CA LEU A 676 -5.29 42.19 -6.00
C LEU A 676 -6.31 41.27 -5.33
N ARG A 677 -6.74 40.25 -6.05
CA ARG A 677 -7.61 39.19 -5.52
C ARG A 677 -6.73 38.05 -5.07
N ALA A 678 -6.86 37.63 -3.82
CA ALA A 678 -6.10 36.54 -3.24
C ALA A 678 -7.04 35.52 -2.60
N LYS A 679 -6.79 34.23 -2.82
CA LYS A 679 -7.46 33.11 -2.16
C LYS A 679 -6.40 32.23 -1.52
N MET A 680 -6.49 32.01 -0.21
CA MET A 680 -5.58 31.08 0.46
C MET A 680 -5.84 29.66 -0.06
N ILE A 681 -4.78 28.97 -0.47
CA ILE A 681 -4.85 27.60 -1.01
C ILE A 681 -4.12 26.58 -0.13
N ALA A 682 -3.16 27.02 0.70
CA ALA A 682 -2.48 26.13 1.65
C ALA A 682 -1.86 26.90 2.82
N THR A 683 -1.69 26.23 3.97
CA THR A 683 -0.94 26.72 5.13
C THR A 683 -0.09 25.59 5.71
N TYR A 684 1.17 25.87 6.08
CA TYR A 684 2.10 24.90 6.65
C TYR A 684 2.79 25.48 7.90
N THR A 685 2.86 24.71 8.99
CA THR A 685 3.68 25.05 10.16
C THR A 685 5.05 24.38 10.00
N MET A 686 6.11 25.18 10.04
CA MET A 686 7.51 24.75 9.86
C MET A 686 8.24 24.72 11.22
N ARG A 687 9.46 24.17 11.25
CA ARG A 687 10.32 24.21 12.46
C ARG A 687 10.58 25.66 12.90
N ASP A 688 10.87 25.84 14.19
CA ASP A 688 11.15 27.13 14.82
C ASP A 688 10.01 28.16 14.72
N ARG A 689 8.76 27.66 14.79
CA ARG A 689 7.51 28.45 14.79
C ARG A 689 7.35 29.37 13.60
N TRP A 690 7.88 28.97 12.45
CA TRP A 690 7.54 29.60 11.18
C TRP A 690 6.21 29.06 10.62
N VAL A 691 5.42 29.93 10.01
CA VAL A 691 4.16 29.57 9.34
C VAL A 691 4.22 30.04 7.89
N ARG A 692 3.97 29.14 6.95
CA ARG A 692 3.89 29.41 5.50
C ARG A 692 2.44 29.46 5.07
N TYR A 693 2.02 30.56 4.45
CA TYR A 693 0.72 30.71 3.80
C TYR A 693 0.92 30.79 2.29
N ILE A 694 0.10 30.09 1.52
CA ILE A 694 0.10 30.17 0.05
C ILE A 694 -1.25 30.72 -0.40
N PHE A 695 -1.21 31.76 -1.21
CA PHE A 695 -2.37 32.39 -1.81
C PHE A 695 -2.29 32.31 -3.33
N SER A 696 -3.34 31.81 -3.97
CA SER A 696 -3.53 32.02 -5.40
C SER A 696 -4.03 33.45 -5.62
N THR A 697 -3.35 34.21 -6.49
CA THR A 697 -3.75 35.57 -6.83
C THR A 697 -4.02 35.74 -8.32
N ASN A 698 -4.68 36.83 -8.72
CA ASN A 698 -4.87 37.18 -10.13
C ASN A 698 -3.57 37.53 -10.88
N VAL A 699 -2.42 37.56 -10.20
CA VAL A 699 -1.11 37.88 -10.80
C VAL A 699 -0.04 36.80 -10.56
N GLY A 700 -0.41 35.66 -9.97
CA GLY A 700 0.49 34.53 -9.66
C GLY A 700 0.25 33.94 -8.26
N GLU A 701 1.13 33.05 -7.82
CA GLU A 701 1.10 32.51 -6.46
C GLU A 701 1.89 33.38 -5.47
N MET A 702 1.29 33.70 -4.34
CA MET A 702 1.91 34.48 -3.27
C MET A 702 2.19 33.59 -2.06
N VAL A 703 3.44 33.59 -1.59
CA VAL A 703 3.87 32.82 -0.43
C VAL A 703 4.29 33.77 0.69
N VAL A 704 3.63 33.67 1.84
CA VAL A 704 3.91 34.49 3.03
C VAL A 704 4.52 33.61 4.12
N LEU A 705 5.66 34.01 4.68
CA LEU A 705 6.35 33.30 5.75
C LEU A 705 6.38 34.15 7.02
N MET A 706 5.86 33.61 8.12
CA MET A 706 5.76 34.33 9.38
C MET A 706 6.52 33.60 10.47
N ASN A 707 7.54 34.22 11.05
CA ASN A 707 8.20 33.72 12.26
C ASN A 707 7.43 34.22 13.48
N LEU A 708 6.96 33.31 14.34
CA LEU A 708 6.17 33.69 15.53
C LEU A 708 7.04 34.09 16.75
N ASP A 709 8.36 33.97 16.67
CA ASP A 709 9.32 34.26 17.74
C ASP A 709 10.16 35.53 17.53
N GLN A 710 10.43 35.91 16.29
CA GLN A 710 11.15 37.12 15.95
C GLN A 710 10.18 38.22 15.52
N LYS A 711 10.45 39.48 15.90
CA LYS A 711 9.62 40.64 15.52
C LYS A 711 9.71 41.01 14.02
N ASP A 712 10.43 40.22 13.23
CA ASP A 712 10.67 40.41 11.81
C ASP A 712 10.03 39.28 11.00
N ALA A 713 9.45 39.62 9.84
CA ALA A 713 8.75 38.70 8.97
C ALA A 713 9.11 38.93 7.48
N GLU A 714 9.09 37.87 6.67
CA GLU A 714 9.55 37.89 5.27
C GLU A 714 8.48 37.33 4.31
N PHE A 715 8.37 37.89 3.09
CA PHE A 715 7.48 37.31 2.07
C PHE A 715 8.06 37.32 0.65
N VAL A 716 7.54 36.39 -0.16
CA VAL A 716 7.96 36.17 -1.56
C VAL A 716 6.71 36.07 -2.44
N ILE A 717 6.71 36.79 -3.56
CA ILE A 717 5.66 36.66 -4.58
C ILE A 717 6.28 36.07 -5.84
N THR A 718 5.77 34.93 -6.29
CA THR A 718 6.30 34.15 -7.40
C THR A 718 5.26 34.16 -8.52
N LYS A 719 5.66 34.10 -9.80
CA LYS A 719 4.67 34.01 -10.89
C LYS A 719 3.87 32.72 -10.80
#